data_AF-A0A9D9LD90-F1
#
_entry.id   AF-A0A9D9LD90-F1
#
_cell.length_a   1.000
_cell.length_b   1.000
_cell.length_c   1.000
_cell.angle_alpha   90.00
_cell.angle_beta   90.00
_cell.angle_gamma   90.00
#
_symmetry.space_group_name_H-M   'P 1'
#
loop_
_entity.id
_entity.type
_entity.pdbx_description
1 polymer ?
#
loop_
_entity_poly.entity_id
_entity_poly.type
_entity_poly.pdbx_seq_one_letter_code
_entity_poly.pdbx_strand_id
1 'polypeptide(L)'
;MLADVALPVGVDREFTYLVPPDLAEAAVPGVRVIVPFGRRHATGLIVRIPEATAVKGLRPIMDILDAEPVVSAELLHLCLWIAEYYLAPPGDVLKTALPHGFAEPAKRKVSAGPALTDERLEELRRRAPRRAELLDIVRAAPLIPVADLQKRTKLKTINAVLAILERQGFVVTEEVFHRRMHAPKTVDTIPLKQVDRARITESLSALSPRKQKARALLDVVLRAQGEGRDELTLKEVLAAVGTPRSTAQAFIDAGVLPVSTRDLAFQEEYGFEEFTRTIRLNADQQRALNSLAAALEARQPHTFLLQGVTGSGKTQVYIEAIKRCLASGRSAIVLVPEISLTPQTVRRFRAHFADEVMTVHSRMTPSERTEVWRRAARGSCKIVIGPRSAIFAPLKSLGLIVVDEEHESSYKQFDASPRYHARDVAVVRGAHAGAVVVLGSATPSVESYANALSGKYSLLELPTRIDDVPLPAVTVVDMTADRKRLYAAAKALLPPEARAPLRKFQQPALSDGLRAAIGDRISRNEGVILLQNRRGFAPFVECGDCGHAEECENCQVTMTYHLSHKHLRCHYCGSVRPMPERCPSCQSPDLDVKGVGTQRVEQELAVTFPSARVLRMDLDTTSRKGAHDRLLRKFGSGDADILLGTQMVAKGLDFPRVTLVGVISADTQLLLPDFRASERTFHLLTQVAGRAGRSTLKGEVIIQTHQPGHEVFRHVLAHDVKSFLAGELEYRKELDYPPATRLVLVEVRSLEEPLARRMIERFADALRPLAPFAQLLGPAPAVIARINRMYRWHLVIKNSRTADASGARLRQALGNTLRTAAPPASVKIAIDIDPVGIL
;
A
#
# COMPACT_ATOMS: atom_id res chain seq x y z
N MET A 1 16.57 1.29 -37.80
CA MET A 1 16.75 1.45 -36.33
C MET A 1 15.93 0.39 -35.61
N LEU A 2 16.38 -0.10 -34.46
CA LEU A 2 15.72 -1.13 -33.66
C LEU A 2 15.33 -0.57 -32.29
N ALA A 3 14.31 -1.14 -31.65
CA ALA A 3 13.94 -0.81 -30.29
C ALA A 3 13.52 -2.06 -29.52
N ASP A 4 14.11 -2.26 -28.35
CA ASP A 4 13.66 -3.23 -27.37
C ASP A 4 12.55 -2.60 -26.53
N VAL A 5 11.41 -3.28 -26.45
CA VAL A 5 10.18 -2.79 -25.83
C VAL A 5 9.76 -3.73 -24.70
N ALA A 6 9.60 -3.17 -23.50
CA ALA A 6 9.02 -3.88 -22.37
C ALA A 6 7.50 -3.78 -22.40
N LEU A 7 6.83 -4.93 -22.33
CA LEU A 7 5.37 -5.05 -22.37
C LEU A 7 4.82 -5.56 -21.03
N PRO A 8 3.76 -4.95 -20.46
CA PRO A 8 3.14 -5.37 -19.20
C PRO A 8 2.24 -6.60 -19.38
N VAL A 9 2.83 -7.68 -19.88
CA VAL A 9 2.15 -8.95 -20.24
C VAL A 9 2.56 -10.13 -19.36
N GLY A 10 3.31 -9.88 -18.28
CA GLY A 10 3.77 -10.93 -17.36
C GLY A 10 4.80 -11.88 -17.98
N VAL A 11 5.53 -11.45 -19.01
CA VAL A 11 6.60 -12.24 -19.64
C VAL A 11 7.95 -11.64 -19.27
N ASP A 12 8.84 -12.47 -18.76
CA ASP A 12 10.19 -12.11 -18.31
C ASP A 12 11.17 -11.94 -19.48
N ARG A 13 10.83 -11.05 -20.42
CA ARG A 13 11.70 -10.60 -21.52
C ARG A 13 11.19 -9.32 -22.16
N GLU A 14 12.08 -8.67 -22.88
CA GLU A 14 11.81 -7.57 -23.80
C GLU A 14 11.49 -8.13 -25.20
N PHE A 15 10.88 -7.30 -26.04
CA PHE A 15 10.55 -7.64 -27.42
C PHE A 15 11.17 -6.62 -28.36
N THR A 16 11.95 -7.08 -29.33
CA THR A 16 12.60 -6.22 -30.33
C THR A 16 11.64 -5.90 -31.48
N TYR A 17 11.58 -4.63 -31.88
CA TYR A 17 10.78 -4.13 -32.99
C TYR A 17 11.63 -3.29 -33.95
N LEU A 18 11.19 -3.19 -35.21
CA LEU A 18 11.72 -2.21 -36.15
C LEU A 18 11.15 -0.83 -35.85
N VAL A 19 11.99 0.19 -35.89
CA VAL A 19 11.55 1.59 -35.80
C VAL A 19 11.42 2.14 -37.23
N PRO A 20 10.20 2.51 -37.67
CA PRO A 20 10.00 3.17 -38.95
C PRO A 20 10.82 4.47 -39.08
N PRO A 21 11.31 4.84 -40.28
CA PRO A 21 12.15 6.03 -40.47
C PRO A 21 11.51 7.34 -39.97
N ASP A 22 10.20 7.47 -40.14
CA ASP A 22 9.38 8.61 -39.70
C ASP A 22 9.24 8.74 -38.18
N LEU A 23 9.47 7.64 -37.43
CA LEU A 23 9.43 7.61 -35.97
C LEU A 23 10.82 7.63 -35.32
N ALA A 24 11.90 7.59 -36.12
CA ALA A 24 13.26 7.37 -35.62
C ALA A 24 13.73 8.46 -34.64
N GLU A 25 13.40 9.73 -34.89
CA GLU A 25 13.80 10.85 -34.02
C GLU A 25 13.12 10.81 -32.64
N ALA A 26 11.87 10.37 -32.59
CA ALA A 26 11.08 10.29 -31.35
C ALA A 26 11.30 8.98 -30.57
N ALA A 27 11.92 7.97 -31.19
CA ALA A 27 12.11 6.64 -30.63
C ALA A 27 13.29 6.58 -29.65
N VAL A 28 13.13 7.17 -28.47
CA VAL A 28 14.14 7.18 -27.40
C VAL A 28 13.74 6.32 -26.20
N PRO A 29 14.69 5.76 -25.42
CA PRO A 29 14.34 5.02 -24.20
C PRO A 29 13.50 5.87 -23.24
N GLY A 30 12.47 5.25 -22.64
CA GLY A 30 11.56 5.92 -21.71
C GLY A 30 10.26 6.44 -22.33
N VAL A 31 10.07 6.37 -23.65
CA VAL A 31 8.80 6.73 -24.32
C VAL A 31 7.88 5.52 -24.47
N ARG A 32 6.56 5.76 -24.42
CA ARG A 32 5.57 4.71 -24.67
C ARG A 32 5.32 4.54 -26.16
N VAL A 33 5.12 3.30 -26.57
CA VAL A 33 4.91 2.91 -27.96
C VAL A 33 3.73 1.97 -28.12
N ILE A 34 3.07 2.03 -29.26
CA ILE A 34 2.10 1.02 -29.68
C ILE A 34 2.81 0.00 -30.56
N VAL A 35 2.70 -1.26 -30.19
CA VAL A 35 3.32 -2.36 -30.93
C VAL A 35 2.33 -3.51 -31.16
N PRO A 36 2.46 -4.24 -32.28
CA PRO A 36 1.72 -5.47 -32.48
C PRO A 36 2.25 -6.58 -31.56
N PHE A 37 1.34 -7.28 -30.88
CA PHE A 37 1.65 -8.39 -29.99
C PHE A 37 0.68 -9.55 -30.21
N GLY A 38 1.09 -10.52 -31.04
CA GLY A 38 0.22 -11.62 -31.48
C GLY A 38 -0.87 -11.11 -32.42
N ARG A 39 -2.15 -11.27 -32.01
CA ARG A 39 -3.35 -10.82 -32.75
C ARG A 39 -3.93 -9.48 -32.26
N ARG A 40 -3.31 -8.88 -31.23
CA ARG A 40 -3.73 -7.61 -30.64
C ARG A 40 -2.59 -6.62 -30.69
N HIS A 41 -2.87 -5.37 -30.39
CA HIS A 41 -1.83 -4.39 -30.11
C HIS A 41 -1.65 -4.23 -28.61
N ALA A 42 -0.49 -3.73 -28.21
CA ALA A 42 -0.15 -3.47 -26.83
C ALA A 42 0.62 -2.15 -26.70
N THR A 43 0.40 -1.46 -25.60
CA THR A 43 1.25 -0.34 -25.19
C THR A 43 2.46 -0.89 -24.45
N GLY A 44 3.66 -0.51 -24.89
CA GLY A 44 4.92 -0.82 -24.25
C GLY A 44 5.74 0.43 -23.97
N LEU A 45 6.94 0.25 -23.43
CA LEU A 45 7.93 1.29 -23.24
C LEU A 45 9.23 0.88 -23.92
N ILE A 46 9.84 1.78 -24.70
CA ILE A 46 11.18 1.55 -25.23
C ILE A 46 12.15 1.53 -24.05
N VAL A 47 12.87 0.43 -23.86
CA VAL A 47 13.86 0.29 -22.79
C VAL A 47 15.28 0.47 -23.30
N ARG A 48 15.54 0.10 -24.56
CA ARG A 48 16.86 0.18 -25.19
C ARG A 48 16.72 0.28 -26.71
N ILE A 49 17.73 0.87 -27.36
CA ILE A 49 17.90 0.89 -28.82
C ILE A 49 19.12 0.01 -29.13
N PRO A 50 18.94 -1.26 -29.53
CA PRO A 50 20.06 -2.13 -29.87
C PRO A 50 20.63 -1.81 -31.26
N GLU A 51 21.94 -2.03 -31.45
CA GLU A 51 22.59 -1.85 -32.76
C GLU A 51 22.24 -2.99 -33.74
N ALA A 52 22.07 -4.21 -33.23
CA ALA A 52 21.79 -5.39 -34.03
C ALA A 52 20.88 -6.38 -33.29
N THR A 53 20.23 -7.27 -34.02
CA THR A 53 19.45 -8.39 -33.46
C THR A 53 19.55 -9.62 -34.35
N ALA A 54 19.60 -10.80 -33.72
CA ALA A 54 19.56 -12.09 -34.42
C ALA A 54 18.12 -12.51 -34.81
N VAL A 55 17.10 -11.78 -34.32
CA VAL A 55 15.69 -12.10 -34.53
C VAL A 55 15.25 -11.68 -35.93
N LYS A 56 14.76 -12.63 -36.73
CA LYS A 56 14.19 -12.39 -38.07
C LYS A 56 12.68 -12.15 -38.00
N GLY A 57 12.11 -11.47 -39.01
CA GLY A 57 10.65 -11.27 -39.12
C GLY A 57 10.10 -10.25 -38.12
N LEU A 58 10.89 -9.24 -37.77
CA LEU A 58 10.51 -8.17 -36.86
C LEU A 58 9.30 -7.39 -37.40
N ARG A 59 8.37 -7.08 -36.51
CA ARG A 59 7.26 -6.17 -36.83
C ARG A 59 7.66 -4.72 -36.53
N PRO A 60 7.11 -3.73 -37.24
CA PRO A 60 7.36 -2.32 -36.95
C PRO A 60 6.60 -1.84 -35.70
N ILE A 61 7.16 -0.83 -35.03
CA ILE A 61 6.42 0.04 -34.11
C ILE A 61 5.34 0.78 -34.90
N MET A 62 4.15 0.91 -34.32
CA MET A 62 2.99 1.52 -34.99
C MET A 62 2.85 3.01 -34.70
N ASP A 63 3.12 3.42 -33.45
CA ASP A 63 3.00 4.82 -33.03
C ASP A 63 3.85 5.06 -31.77
N ILE A 64 4.22 6.31 -31.52
CA ILE A 64 4.88 6.80 -30.31
C ILE A 64 3.92 7.74 -29.58
N LEU A 65 3.64 7.46 -28.31
CA LEU A 65 2.58 8.15 -27.56
C LEU A 65 3.06 9.41 -26.84
N ASP A 66 4.37 9.57 -26.68
CA ASP A 66 4.95 10.62 -25.86
C ASP A 66 5.96 11.44 -26.67
N ALA A 67 5.91 12.76 -26.53
CA ALA A 67 6.89 13.66 -27.12
C ALA A 67 8.23 13.68 -26.35
N GLU A 68 8.19 13.33 -25.07
CA GLU A 68 9.34 13.24 -24.18
C GLU A 68 9.27 11.94 -23.36
N PRO A 69 10.41 11.40 -22.90
CA PRO A 69 10.42 10.23 -22.03
C PRO A 69 9.56 10.43 -20.77
N VAL A 70 8.57 9.55 -20.57
CA VAL A 70 7.74 9.56 -19.35
C VAL A 70 8.46 8.94 -18.15
N VAL A 71 9.51 8.16 -18.43
CA VAL A 71 10.46 7.60 -17.46
C VAL A 71 11.85 8.14 -17.79
N SER A 72 12.51 8.77 -16.82
CA SER A 72 13.88 9.24 -16.99
C SER A 72 14.85 8.06 -17.17
N ALA A 73 16.00 8.28 -17.77
CA ALA A 73 17.04 7.24 -17.92
C ALA A 73 17.46 6.63 -16.57
N GLU A 74 17.59 7.46 -15.52
CA GLU A 74 17.87 7.01 -14.15
C GLU A 74 16.80 6.05 -13.63
N LEU A 75 15.52 6.45 -13.75
CA LEU A 75 14.41 5.65 -13.25
C LEU A 75 14.22 4.37 -14.08
N LEU A 76 14.47 4.43 -15.39
CA LEU A 76 14.44 3.27 -16.27
C LEU A 76 15.51 2.26 -15.88
N HIS A 77 16.74 2.72 -15.63
CA HIS A 77 17.83 1.89 -15.13
C HIS A 77 17.48 1.26 -13.77
N LEU A 78 16.87 2.02 -12.85
CA LEU A 78 16.37 1.47 -11.59
C LEU A 78 15.31 0.37 -11.82
N CYS A 79 14.35 0.59 -12.72
CA CYS A 79 13.31 -0.41 -13.02
C CYS A 79 13.91 -1.70 -13.61
N LEU A 80 14.90 -1.60 -14.49
CA LEU A 80 15.59 -2.76 -15.05
C LEU A 80 16.40 -3.49 -13.99
N TRP A 81 17.08 -2.77 -13.08
CA TRP A 81 17.76 -3.38 -11.94
C TRP A 81 16.79 -4.12 -11.02
N ILE A 82 15.61 -3.55 -10.74
CA ILE A 82 14.57 -4.22 -9.95
C ILE A 82 14.09 -5.49 -10.67
N ALA A 83 13.86 -5.42 -11.98
CA ALA A 83 13.44 -6.56 -12.78
C ALA A 83 14.46 -7.71 -12.69
N GLU A 84 15.75 -7.39 -12.87
CA GLU A 84 16.84 -8.37 -12.79
C GLU A 84 17.02 -8.92 -11.37
N TYR A 85 17.09 -8.05 -10.35
CA TYR A 85 17.36 -8.47 -8.98
C TYR A 85 16.23 -9.30 -8.38
N TYR A 86 14.97 -8.93 -8.65
CA TYR A 86 13.81 -9.64 -8.10
C TYR A 86 13.25 -10.71 -9.04
N LEU A 87 13.91 -10.98 -10.18
CA LEU A 87 13.46 -11.93 -11.21
C LEU A 87 12.00 -11.66 -11.64
N ALA A 88 11.72 -10.39 -11.88
CA ALA A 88 10.39 -9.90 -12.20
C ALA A 88 10.34 -9.40 -13.64
N PRO A 89 9.24 -9.68 -14.38
CA PRO A 89 9.07 -9.16 -15.73
C PRO A 89 9.26 -7.63 -15.80
N PRO A 90 10.11 -7.09 -16.70
CA PRO A 90 10.40 -5.66 -16.76
C PRO A 90 9.14 -4.82 -17.01
N GLY A 91 8.20 -5.35 -17.80
CA GLY A 91 6.90 -4.71 -18.01
C GLY A 91 6.02 -4.61 -16.76
N ASP A 92 6.11 -5.58 -15.84
CA ASP A 92 5.39 -5.55 -14.55
C ASP A 92 6.03 -4.57 -13.58
N VAL A 93 7.37 -4.45 -13.61
CA VAL A 93 8.10 -3.43 -12.83
C VAL A 93 7.71 -2.03 -13.30
N LEU A 94 7.74 -1.77 -14.60
CA LEU A 94 7.35 -0.48 -15.18
C LEU A 94 5.88 -0.16 -14.90
N LYS A 95 4.98 -1.15 -14.98
CA LYS A 95 3.58 -1.00 -14.59
C LYS A 95 3.41 -0.66 -13.11
N THR A 96 4.31 -1.16 -12.26
CA THR A 96 4.31 -0.86 -10.82
C THR A 96 4.87 0.53 -10.53
N ALA A 97 5.89 0.95 -11.28
CA ALA A 97 6.53 2.26 -11.14
C ALA A 97 5.66 3.40 -11.66
N LEU A 98 5.01 3.21 -12.81
CA LEU A 98 4.25 4.23 -13.49
C LEU A 98 2.83 4.42 -12.92
N PRO A 99 2.27 5.65 -12.94
CA PRO A 99 0.86 5.88 -12.64
C PRO A 99 -0.06 5.08 -13.57
N HIS A 100 -1.30 4.89 -13.13
CA HIS A 100 -2.36 4.30 -13.94
C HIS A 100 -2.46 4.98 -15.33
N GLY A 101 -2.64 4.20 -16.40
CA GLY A 101 -2.66 4.67 -17.79
C GLY A 101 -1.54 4.13 -18.67
N PHE A 102 -0.41 3.66 -18.10
CA PHE A 102 0.68 3.02 -18.86
C PHE A 102 0.22 1.72 -19.56
N ALA A 103 -0.47 0.86 -18.81
CA ALA A 103 -0.91 -0.45 -19.26
C ALA A 103 -2.43 -0.52 -19.55
N GLU A 104 -3.08 0.63 -19.78
CA GLU A 104 -4.51 0.59 -20.13
C GLU A 104 -4.68 -0.09 -21.48
N PRO A 105 -5.50 -1.16 -21.56
CA PRO A 105 -5.74 -1.84 -22.81
C PRO A 105 -6.42 -0.88 -23.78
N ALA A 106 -6.09 -1.03 -25.07
CA ALA A 106 -6.76 -0.29 -26.12
C ALA A 106 -8.27 -0.44 -25.99
N LYS A 107 -9.00 0.68 -26.01
CA LYS A 107 -10.45 0.62 -26.04
C LYS A 107 -10.86 0.25 -27.44
N ARG A 108 -11.38 -0.97 -27.61
CA ARG A 108 -12.10 -1.34 -28.82
C ARG A 108 -13.30 -0.42 -28.97
N LYS A 109 -13.31 0.34 -30.05
CA LYS A 109 -14.46 1.09 -30.51
C LYS A 109 -14.94 0.52 -31.84
N VAL A 110 -16.19 0.78 -32.14
CA VAL A 110 -16.88 0.28 -33.32
C VAL A 110 -17.49 1.47 -34.03
N SER A 111 -17.29 1.52 -35.34
CA SER A 111 -17.93 2.45 -36.27
C SER A 111 -18.71 1.67 -37.33
N ALA A 112 -19.58 2.38 -38.05
CA ALA A 112 -20.30 1.81 -39.18
C ALA A 112 -19.31 1.40 -40.27
N GLY A 113 -19.45 0.17 -40.77
CA GLY A 113 -18.63 -0.31 -41.87
C GLY A 113 -19.20 0.10 -43.23
N PRO A 114 -18.38 0.06 -44.29
CA PRO A 114 -18.80 0.52 -45.63
C PRO A 114 -19.93 -0.32 -46.22
N ALA A 115 -20.16 -1.54 -45.72
CA ALA A 115 -21.23 -2.42 -46.20
C ALA A 115 -22.57 -2.20 -45.47
N LEU A 116 -22.65 -1.23 -44.55
CA LEU A 116 -23.86 -0.87 -43.81
C LEU A 116 -24.69 0.17 -44.58
N THR A 117 -25.63 -0.30 -45.39
CA THR A 117 -26.62 0.53 -46.10
C THR A 117 -28.01 0.42 -45.47
N ASP A 118 -28.89 1.39 -45.74
CA ASP A 118 -30.29 1.37 -45.27
C ASP A 118 -31.03 0.09 -45.66
N GLU A 119 -30.85 -0.36 -46.91
CA GLU A 119 -31.49 -1.56 -47.46
C GLU A 119 -31.09 -2.83 -46.70
N ARG A 120 -29.79 -2.99 -46.42
CA ARG A 120 -29.28 -4.17 -45.69
C ARG A 120 -29.65 -4.12 -44.22
N LEU A 121 -29.76 -2.93 -43.65
CA LEU A 121 -30.23 -2.76 -42.28
C LEU A 121 -31.71 -3.13 -42.14
N GLU A 122 -32.55 -2.74 -43.11
CA GLU A 122 -33.98 -3.09 -43.15
C GLU A 122 -34.20 -4.60 -43.38
N GLU A 123 -33.31 -5.25 -44.15
CA GLU A 123 -33.29 -6.71 -44.27
C GLU A 123 -32.93 -7.39 -42.93
N LEU A 124 -31.94 -6.84 -42.21
CA LEU A 124 -31.53 -7.33 -40.90
C LEU A 124 -32.59 -7.09 -39.82
N ARG A 125 -33.41 -6.04 -39.91
CA ARG A 125 -34.55 -5.83 -39.00
C ARG A 125 -35.55 -6.99 -39.06
N ARG A 126 -35.78 -7.55 -40.26
CA ARG A 126 -36.67 -8.69 -40.49
C ARG A 126 -36.07 -10.02 -40.03
N ARG A 127 -34.77 -10.24 -40.26
CA ARG A 127 -34.11 -11.54 -40.00
C ARG A 127 -33.44 -11.65 -38.63
N ALA A 128 -32.93 -10.55 -38.10
CA ALA A 128 -32.14 -10.51 -36.86
C ALA A 128 -32.30 -9.16 -36.12
N PRO A 129 -33.46 -8.91 -35.47
CA PRO A 129 -33.82 -7.60 -34.90
C PRO A 129 -32.79 -7.03 -33.92
N ARG A 130 -32.19 -7.89 -33.08
CA ARG A 130 -31.15 -7.48 -32.10
C ARG A 130 -29.83 -7.05 -32.74
N ARG A 131 -29.50 -7.57 -33.93
CA ARG A 131 -28.32 -7.13 -34.69
C ARG A 131 -28.60 -5.79 -35.37
N ALA A 132 -29.81 -5.61 -35.88
CA ALA A 132 -30.23 -4.32 -36.44
C ALA A 132 -30.24 -3.21 -35.37
N GLU A 133 -30.74 -3.49 -34.16
CA GLU A 133 -30.68 -2.55 -33.03
C GLU A 133 -29.24 -2.13 -32.70
N LEU A 134 -28.30 -3.09 -32.68
CA LEU A 134 -26.87 -2.81 -32.48
C LEU A 134 -26.32 -1.89 -33.59
N LEU A 135 -26.65 -2.17 -34.85
CA LEU A 135 -26.20 -1.38 -36.00
C LEU A 135 -26.83 0.02 -36.03
N ASP A 136 -28.08 0.17 -35.60
CA ASP A 136 -28.72 1.49 -35.44
C ASP A 136 -27.96 2.35 -34.43
N ILE A 137 -27.50 1.76 -33.31
CA ILE A 137 -26.67 2.46 -32.32
C ILE A 137 -25.30 2.83 -32.89
N VAL A 138 -24.65 1.93 -33.63
CA VAL A 138 -23.35 2.15 -34.26
C VAL A 138 -23.43 3.19 -35.39
N ARG A 139 -24.55 3.27 -36.11
CA ARG A 139 -24.78 4.26 -37.15
C ARG A 139 -25.07 5.66 -36.60
N ALA A 140 -25.75 5.74 -35.46
CA ALA A 140 -26.10 7.01 -34.81
C ALA A 140 -24.92 7.72 -34.13
N ALA A 141 -23.77 7.06 -34.00
CA ALA A 141 -22.58 7.63 -33.37
C ALA A 141 -21.33 7.31 -34.19
N PRO A 142 -20.47 8.30 -34.50
CA PRO A 142 -19.32 8.09 -35.39
C PRO A 142 -18.31 7.05 -34.85
N LEU A 143 -18.20 6.91 -33.52
CA LEU A 143 -17.27 5.95 -32.90
C LEU A 143 -17.72 5.58 -31.48
N ILE A 144 -18.13 4.32 -31.23
CA ILE A 144 -18.69 3.88 -29.94
C ILE A 144 -17.81 2.83 -29.24
N PRO A 145 -17.53 2.95 -27.93
CA PRO A 145 -16.84 1.89 -27.18
C PRO A 145 -17.68 0.61 -27.09
N VAL A 146 -17.04 -0.55 -27.29
CA VAL A 146 -17.71 -1.87 -27.20
C VAL A 146 -18.40 -2.07 -25.85
N ALA A 147 -17.81 -1.60 -24.75
CA ALA A 147 -18.39 -1.69 -23.41
C ALA A 147 -19.72 -0.91 -23.28
N ASP A 148 -19.82 0.25 -23.92
CA ASP A 148 -21.04 1.06 -23.91
C ASP A 148 -22.09 0.46 -24.83
N LEU A 149 -21.67 -0.05 -25.99
CA LEU A 149 -22.53 -0.82 -26.89
C LEU A 149 -23.11 -2.05 -26.18
N GLN A 150 -22.31 -2.75 -25.37
CA GLN A 150 -22.75 -3.92 -24.60
C GLN A 150 -23.79 -3.56 -23.55
N LYS A 151 -23.59 -2.44 -22.83
CA LYS A 151 -24.54 -1.94 -21.84
C LYS A 151 -25.86 -1.53 -22.48
N ARG A 152 -25.81 -0.83 -23.61
CA ARG A 152 -27.00 -0.34 -24.33
C ARG A 152 -27.80 -1.48 -24.97
N THR A 153 -27.13 -2.45 -25.57
CA THR A 153 -27.76 -3.60 -26.25
C THR A 153 -28.09 -4.76 -25.31
N LYS A 154 -27.57 -4.76 -24.07
CA LYS A 154 -27.71 -5.84 -23.06
C LYS A 154 -27.27 -7.23 -23.57
N LEU A 155 -26.40 -7.30 -24.58
CA LEU A 155 -25.90 -8.55 -25.15
C LEU A 155 -24.81 -9.18 -24.26
N LYS A 156 -25.02 -10.42 -23.81
CA LYS A 156 -24.01 -11.16 -23.03
C LYS A 156 -22.76 -11.51 -23.85
N THR A 157 -22.88 -11.68 -25.16
CA THR A 157 -21.82 -12.17 -26.08
C THR A 157 -21.49 -11.18 -27.20
N ILE A 158 -21.37 -9.89 -26.88
CA ILE A 158 -21.19 -8.82 -27.89
C ILE A 158 -19.96 -9.03 -28.80
N ASN A 159 -18.85 -9.56 -28.28
CA ASN A 159 -17.63 -9.74 -29.05
C ASN A 159 -17.78 -10.74 -30.21
N ALA A 160 -18.56 -11.81 -30.03
CA ALA A 160 -18.84 -12.78 -31.08
C ALA A 160 -19.74 -12.18 -32.17
N VAL A 161 -20.72 -11.37 -31.77
CA VAL A 161 -21.62 -10.66 -32.70
C VAL A 161 -20.84 -9.66 -33.54
N LEU A 162 -19.98 -8.84 -32.90
CA LEU A 162 -19.13 -7.88 -33.61
C LEU A 162 -18.18 -8.56 -34.59
N ALA A 163 -17.57 -9.70 -34.22
CA ALA A 163 -16.69 -10.45 -35.12
C ALA A 163 -17.39 -11.05 -36.35
N ILE A 164 -18.71 -11.29 -36.28
CA ILE A 164 -19.52 -11.71 -37.42
C ILE A 164 -19.86 -10.50 -38.29
N LEU A 165 -20.32 -9.42 -37.68
CA LEU A 165 -20.69 -8.19 -38.40
C LEU A 165 -19.49 -7.53 -39.09
N GLU A 166 -18.31 -7.60 -38.49
CA GLU A 166 -17.05 -7.13 -39.05
C GLU A 166 -16.64 -7.97 -40.27
N ARG A 167 -16.76 -9.31 -40.20
CA ARG A 167 -16.56 -10.21 -41.36
C ARG A 167 -17.55 -9.94 -42.50
N GLN A 168 -18.74 -9.46 -42.18
CA GLN A 168 -19.77 -9.07 -43.16
C GLN A 168 -19.62 -7.62 -43.65
N GLY A 169 -18.64 -6.87 -43.13
CA GLY A 169 -18.36 -5.47 -43.48
C GLY A 169 -19.36 -4.45 -42.91
N PHE A 170 -20.28 -4.85 -42.02
CA PHE A 170 -21.28 -3.97 -41.43
C PHE A 170 -20.73 -3.03 -40.35
N VAL A 171 -19.62 -3.43 -39.72
CA VAL A 171 -18.94 -2.63 -38.71
C VAL A 171 -17.43 -2.70 -38.93
N VAL A 172 -16.74 -1.65 -38.52
CA VAL A 172 -15.27 -1.64 -38.43
C VAL A 172 -14.92 -1.51 -36.95
N THR A 173 -14.07 -2.41 -36.45
CA THR A 173 -13.50 -2.26 -35.11
C THR A 173 -12.19 -1.48 -35.20
N GLU A 174 -12.08 -0.41 -34.43
CA GLU A 174 -10.84 0.31 -34.23
C GLU A 174 -10.37 0.16 -32.78
N GLU A 175 -9.07 0.03 -32.59
CA GLU A 175 -8.45 0.08 -31.27
C GLU A 175 -7.99 1.50 -30.98
N VAL A 176 -8.65 2.17 -30.03
CA VAL A 176 -8.27 3.52 -29.60
C VAL A 176 -7.41 3.44 -28.35
N PHE A 177 -6.17 3.92 -28.48
CA PHE A 177 -5.20 3.96 -27.39
C PHE A 177 -5.26 5.30 -26.67
N HIS A 178 -5.00 5.27 -25.36
CA HIS A 178 -4.92 6.48 -24.56
C HIS A 178 -3.56 7.17 -24.80
N ARG A 179 -3.56 8.23 -25.63
CA ARG A 179 -2.37 9.08 -25.83
C ARG A 179 -1.87 9.73 -24.54
N ARG A 180 -2.75 10.02 -23.56
CA ARG A 180 -2.37 10.59 -22.26
C ARG A 180 -2.55 9.56 -21.13
N MET A 181 -1.59 9.50 -20.19
CA MET A 181 -1.69 8.62 -19.00
C MET A 181 -2.96 8.89 -18.17
N HIS A 182 -3.49 10.12 -18.19
CA HIS A 182 -4.89 10.46 -17.86
C HIS A 182 -5.15 11.92 -18.23
N ALA A 183 -6.37 12.31 -18.65
CA ALA A 183 -6.67 13.74 -18.72
C ALA A 183 -6.73 14.32 -17.28
N PRO A 184 -6.20 15.52 -17.02
CA PRO A 184 -6.41 16.20 -15.74
C PRO A 184 -7.91 16.25 -15.45
N LYS A 185 -8.30 16.17 -14.16
CA LYS A 185 -9.69 16.44 -13.80
C LYS A 185 -9.95 17.88 -14.20
N THR A 186 -10.91 18.10 -15.07
CA THR A 186 -11.32 19.45 -15.44
C THR A 186 -12.53 19.85 -14.61
N VAL A 187 -12.65 21.15 -14.38
CA VAL A 187 -13.85 21.76 -13.81
C VAL A 187 -14.37 22.79 -14.80
N ASP A 188 -15.67 22.76 -15.00
CA ASP A 188 -16.36 23.80 -15.76
C ASP A 188 -16.52 25.00 -14.85
N THR A 189 -15.95 26.11 -15.28
CA THR A 189 -15.99 27.41 -14.60
C THR A 189 -16.75 28.42 -15.44
N ILE A 190 -17.42 29.33 -14.75
CA ILE A 190 -18.07 30.51 -15.30
C ILE A 190 -17.14 31.69 -15.00
N PRO A 191 -16.33 32.15 -15.98
CA PRO A 191 -15.50 33.34 -15.82
C PRO A 191 -16.40 34.57 -15.71
N LEU A 192 -16.50 35.15 -14.51
CA LEU A 192 -17.47 36.21 -14.21
C LEU A 192 -17.14 37.52 -14.94
N LYS A 193 -15.89 37.72 -15.36
CA LYS A 193 -15.50 38.84 -16.24
C LYS A 193 -16.07 38.74 -17.67
N GLN A 194 -16.41 37.53 -18.12
CA GLN A 194 -17.00 37.30 -19.44
C GLN A 194 -18.53 37.24 -19.39
N VAL A 195 -19.12 37.31 -18.18
CA VAL A 195 -20.56 37.30 -17.99
C VAL A 195 -21.14 38.67 -18.35
N ASP A 196 -21.97 38.70 -19.38
CA ASP A 196 -22.73 39.88 -19.77
C ASP A 196 -23.98 40.02 -18.89
N ARG A 197 -23.97 41.04 -18.02
CA ARG A 197 -25.07 41.37 -17.12
C ARG A 197 -26.37 41.70 -17.86
N ALA A 198 -26.29 42.39 -18.99
CA ALA A 198 -27.47 42.78 -19.76
C ALA A 198 -28.17 41.53 -20.31
N ARG A 199 -27.39 40.59 -20.84
CA ARG A 199 -27.87 39.32 -21.42
C ARG A 199 -28.49 38.38 -20.38
N ILE A 200 -27.92 38.34 -19.17
CA ILE A 200 -28.54 37.59 -18.06
C ILE A 200 -29.85 38.26 -17.61
N THR A 201 -29.88 39.59 -17.52
CA THR A 201 -31.08 40.33 -17.10
C THR A 201 -32.23 40.16 -18.10
N GLU A 202 -31.92 40.17 -19.39
CA GLU A 202 -32.84 39.86 -20.48
C GLU A 202 -33.34 38.40 -20.41
N SER A 203 -32.45 37.45 -20.14
CA SER A 203 -32.84 36.05 -19.94
C SER A 203 -33.74 35.87 -18.71
N LEU A 204 -33.49 36.63 -17.64
CA LEU A 204 -34.32 36.64 -16.43
C LEU A 204 -35.71 37.25 -16.68
N SER A 205 -35.84 38.26 -17.53
CA SER A 205 -37.14 38.84 -17.88
C SER A 205 -37.94 37.95 -18.83
N ALA A 206 -37.27 37.24 -19.74
CA ALA A 206 -37.90 36.28 -20.66
C ALA A 206 -38.33 34.96 -20.00
N LEU A 207 -37.77 34.62 -18.83
CA LEU A 207 -38.12 33.40 -18.10
C LEU A 207 -39.46 33.52 -17.36
N SER A 208 -40.37 32.59 -17.65
CA SER A 208 -41.62 32.42 -16.91
C SER A 208 -41.39 32.41 -15.39
N PRO A 209 -42.24 33.11 -14.59
CA PRO A 209 -42.15 33.12 -13.13
C PRO A 209 -42.21 31.72 -12.49
N ARG A 210 -42.76 30.73 -13.19
CA ARG A 210 -42.84 29.34 -12.71
C ARG A 210 -41.50 28.59 -12.77
N LYS A 211 -40.50 29.07 -13.53
CA LYS A 211 -39.17 28.44 -13.64
C LYS A 211 -38.21 28.92 -12.55
N GLN A 212 -38.63 28.79 -11.28
CA GLN A 212 -37.92 29.34 -10.12
C GLN A 212 -36.45 28.93 -10.02
N LYS A 213 -36.12 27.65 -10.29
CA LYS A 213 -34.73 27.15 -10.25
C LYS A 213 -33.83 27.74 -11.33
N ALA A 214 -34.36 28.01 -12.52
CA ALA A 214 -33.59 28.61 -13.62
C ALA A 214 -33.29 30.09 -13.34
N ARG A 215 -34.25 30.80 -12.74
CA ARG A 215 -34.08 32.19 -12.29
C ARG A 215 -33.03 32.28 -11.17
N ALA A 216 -33.18 31.45 -10.13
CA ALA A 216 -32.24 31.39 -9.01
C ALA A 216 -30.80 31.08 -9.44
N LEU A 217 -30.62 30.27 -10.49
CA LEU A 217 -29.31 29.97 -11.06
C LEU A 217 -28.62 31.23 -11.63
N LEU A 218 -29.35 32.03 -12.41
CA LEU A 218 -28.84 33.28 -12.98
C LEU A 218 -28.59 34.34 -11.90
N ASP A 219 -29.44 34.41 -10.87
CA ASP A 219 -29.29 35.32 -9.73
C ASP A 219 -28.01 35.02 -8.93
N VAL A 220 -27.67 33.74 -8.71
CA VAL A 220 -26.41 33.34 -8.04
C VAL A 220 -25.19 33.83 -8.81
N VAL A 221 -25.20 33.76 -10.14
CA VAL A 221 -24.10 34.22 -10.99
C VAL A 221 -23.96 35.76 -10.93
N LEU A 222 -25.08 36.49 -11.06
CA LEU A 222 -25.08 37.96 -10.97
C LEU A 222 -24.60 38.46 -9.59
N ARG A 223 -25.04 37.80 -8.52
CA ARG A 223 -24.64 38.12 -7.16
C ARG A 223 -23.14 37.96 -6.97
N ALA A 224 -22.58 36.81 -7.36
CA ALA A 224 -21.15 36.56 -7.24
C ALA A 224 -20.30 37.54 -8.07
N GLN A 225 -20.80 37.96 -9.24
CA GLN A 225 -20.17 39.01 -10.04
C GLN A 225 -20.22 40.37 -9.32
N GLY A 226 -21.31 40.67 -8.59
CA GLY A 226 -21.44 41.88 -7.77
C GLY A 226 -20.53 41.90 -6.55
N GLU A 227 -20.21 40.72 -6.01
CA GLU A 227 -19.27 40.53 -4.89
C GLU A 227 -17.80 40.58 -5.33
N GLY A 228 -17.52 40.90 -6.60
CA GLY A 228 -16.16 41.07 -7.12
C GLY A 228 -15.37 39.76 -7.31
N ARG A 229 -16.05 38.61 -7.37
CA ARG A 229 -15.39 37.32 -7.64
C ARG A 229 -14.97 37.24 -9.11
N ASP A 230 -13.79 36.67 -9.37
CA ASP A 230 -13.28 36.50 -10.74
C ASP A 230 -13.96 35.33 -11.49
N GLU A 231 -14.31 34.26 -10.77
CA GLU A 231 -14.90 33.04 -11.34
C GLU A 231 -15.80 32.28 -10.34
N LEU A 232 -16.68 31.43 -10.88
CA LEU A 232 -17.45 30.42 -10.15
C LEU A 232 -17.30 29.06 -10.82
N THR A 233 -17.31 27.96 -10.06
CA THR A 233 -17.50 26.63 -10.67
C THR A 233 -18.97 26.40 -10.96
N LEU A 234 -19.27 25.73 -12.08
CA LEU A 234 -20.64 25.35 -12.41
C LEU A 234 -21.25 24.46 -11.31
N LYS A 235 -20.42 23.65 -10.64
CA LYS A 235 -20.85 22.82 -9.50
C LYS A 235 -21.30 23.65 -8.31
N GLU A 236 -20.60 24.72 -7.95
CA GLU A 236 -21.01 25.62 -6.86
C GLU A 236 -22.37 26.26 -7.16
N VAL A 237 -22.57 26.73 -8.39
CA VAL A 237 -23.85 27.33 -8.82
C VAL A 237 -24.99 26.32 -8.75
N LEU A 238 -24.78 25.11 -9.28
CA LEU A 238 -25.79 24.05 -9.25
C LEU A 238 -26.11 23.58 -7.83
N ALA A 239 -25.11 23.53 -6.95
CA ALA A 239 -25.27 23.13 -5.55
C ALA A 239 -26.01 24.20 -4.72
N ALA A 240 -25.71 25.48 -4.96
CA ALA A 240 -26.40 26.59 -4.31
C ALA A 240 -27.92 26.59 -4.58
N VAL A 241 -28.33 26.10 -5.76
CA VAL A 241 -29.73 26.05 -6.18
C VAL A 241 -30.38 24.67 -6.00
N GLY A 242 -29.58 23.61 -5.86
CA GLY A 242 -30.09 22.22 -5.81
C GLY A 242 -30.74 21.79 -7.14
N THR A 243 -30.06 22.03 -8.25
CA THR A 243 -30.58 21.76 -9.61
C THR A 243 -29.58 20.95 -10.47
N PRO A 244 -30.04 20.10 -11.41
CA PRO A 244 -29.15 19.36 -12.30
C PRO A 244 -28.54 20.24 -13.39
N ARG A 245 -27.43 19.78 -14.00
CA ARG A 245 -26.74 20.49 -15.10
C ARG A 245 -27.65 20.84 -16.28
N SER A 246 -28.67 20.02 -16.56
CA SER A 246 -29.63 20.27 -17.64
C SER A 246 -30.34 21.63 -17.51
N THR A 247 -30.48 22.17 -16.29
CA THR A 247 -31.02 23.52 -16.06
C THR A 247 -30.08 24.62 -16.55
N ALA A 248 -28.77 24.42 -16.45
CA ALA A 248 -27.77 25.37 -16.93
C ALA A 248 -27.51 25.22 -18.44
N GLN A 249 -27.70 24.02 -18.99
CA GLN A 249 -27.32 23.70 -20.38
C GLN A 249 -27.97 24.64 -21.40
N ALA A 250 -29.26 24.96 -21.24
CA ALA A 250 -29.95 25.89 -22.13
C ALA A 250 -29.33 27.30 -22.16
N PHE A 251 -28.79 27.78 -21.04
CA PHE A 251 -28.12 29.09 -20.97
C PHE A 251 -26.69 29.04 -21.50
N ILE A 252 -26.03 27.88 -21.40
CA ILE A 252 -24.71 27.65 -21.98
C ILE A 252 -24.82 27.64 -23.51
N ASP A 253 -25.78 26.86 -24.05
CA ASP A 253 -25.99 26.73 -25.49
C ASP A 253 -26.45 28.06 -26.12
N ALA A 254 -27.23 28.86 -25.38
CA ALA A 254 -27.65 30.20 -25.80
C ALA A 254 -26.57 31.30 -25.62
N GLY A 255 -25.39 30.97 -25.09
CA GLY A 255 -24.31 31.92 -24.86
C GLY A 255 -24.58 32.95 -23.77
N VAL A 256 -25.54 32.69 -22.88
CA VAL A 256 -25.89 33.53 -21.73
C VAL A 256 -24.93 33.28 -20.57
N LEU A 257 -24.52 32.02 -20.38
CA LEU A 257 -23.48 31.63 -19.42
C LEU A 257 -22.22 31.20 -20.17
N PRO A 258 -21.14 32.02 -20.17
CA PRO A 258 -19.86 31.57 -20.67
C PRO A 258 -19.35 30.46 -19.75
N VAL A 259 -19.00 29.31 -20.33
CA VAL A 259 -18.37 28.21 -19.60
C VAL A 259 -17.03 27.93 -20.22
N SER A 260 -15.98 28.06 -19.41
CA SER A 260 -14.65 27.59 -19.74
C SER A 260 -14.37 26.31 -18.96
N THR A 261 -13.74 25.35 -19.62
CA THR A 261 -13.24 24.15 -18.95
C THR A 261 -11.79 24.40 -18.59
N ARG A 262 -11.46 24.46 -17.30
CA ARG A 262 -10.08 24.57 -16.82
C ARG A 262 -9.66 23.31 -16.09
N ASP A 263 -8.37 23.03 -16.08
CA ASP A 263 -7.82 21.99 -15.22
C ASP A 263 -8.15 22.34 -13.77
N LEU A 264 -8.80 21.42 -13.07
CA LEU A 264 -9.03 21.54 -11.64
C LEU A 264 -7.65 21.57 -11.00
N ALA A 265 -7.27 22.74 -10.46
CA ALA A 265 -6.05 22.85 -9.71
C ALA A 265 -6.08 21.78 -8.62
N PHE A 266 -5.06 20.92 -8.61
CA PHE A 266 -4.92 19.90 -7.58
C PHE A 266 -4.74 20.60 -6.24
N GLN A 267 -5.83 20.71 -5.47
CA GLN A 267 -5.81 21.16 -4.10
C GLN A 267 -5.71 19.91 -3.21
N GLU A 268 -4.56 19.72 -2.58
CA GLU A 268 -4.43 18.68 -1.56
C GLU A 268 -5.35 19.01 -0.38
N GLU A 269 -6.00 17.97 0.17
CA GLU A 269 -7.05 18.03 1.21
C GLU A 269 -6.55 18.60 2.56
N TYR A 270 -5.24 18.84 2.70
CA TYR A 270 -4.59 19.23 3.95
C TYR A 270 -4.28 20.72 3.96
N GLY A 271 -5.03 21.48 4.75
CA GLY A 271 -4.83 22.92 4.95
C GLY A 271 -3.42 23.28 5.45
N PHE A 272 -3.03 24.53 5.21
CA PHE A 272 -1.78 25.11 5.67
C PHE A 272 -1.93 25.56 7.14
N GLU A 273 -0.99 25.18 7.99
CA GLU A 273 -0.81 25.77 9.32
C GLU A 273 0.57 26.43 9.32
N GLU A 274 0.61 27.73 9.64
CA GLU A 274 1.83 28.52 9.66
C GLU A 274 2.67 28.11 10.89
N PHE A 275 3.82 27.48 10.67
CA PHE A 275 4.69 27.04 11.75
C PHE A 275 5.79 28.07 11.99
N THR A 276 5.52 28.98 12.92
CA THR A 276 6.37 30.15 13.22
C THR A 276 7.52 29.87 14.20
N ARG A 277 7.71 28.63 14.66
CA ARG A 277 8.74 28.31 15.66
C ARG A 277 10.06 27.89 15.03
N THR A 278 11.11 28.68 15.28
CA THR A 278 12.50 28.29 15.04
C THR A 278 12.91 27.22 16.05
N ILE A 279 13.17 26.00 15.57
CA ILE A 279 13.58 24.86 16.41
C ILE A 279 15.11 24.83 16.48
N ARG A 280 15.67 24.85 17.70
CA ARG A 280 17.10 24.65 17.93
C ARG A 280 17.40 23.16 18.10
N LEU A 281 18.34 22.64 17.32
CA LEU A 281 18.79 21.25 17.44
C LEU A 281 19.66 21.07 18.69
N ASN A 282 19.56 19.91 19.34
CA ASN A 282 20.51 19.51 20.38
C ASN A 282 21.86 19.08 19.77
N ALA A 283 22.85 18.81 20.62
CA ALA A 283 24.20 18.47 20.18
C ALA A 283 24.25 17.21 19.29
N ASP A 284 23.47 16.19 19.61
CA ASP A 284 23.46 14.90 18.89
C ASP A 284 22.81 15.06 17.52
N GLN A 285 21.67 15.76 17.46
CA GLN A 285 20.98 16.11 16.23
C GLN A 285 21.87 16.98 15.33
N GLN A 286 22.61 17.94 15.91
CA GLN A 286 23.51 18.79 15.16
C GLN A 286 24.69 18.02 14.57
N ARG A 287 25.29 17.09 15.32
CA ARG A 287 26.37 16.22 14.79
C ARG A 287 25.87 15.33 13.65
N ALA A 288 24.68 14.74 13.81
CA ALA A 288 24.05 13.97 12.75
C ALA A 288 23.80 14.83 11.50
N LEU A 289 23.22 16.02 11.66
CA LEU A 289 22.98 16.95 10.56
C LEU A 289 24.27 17.39 9.86
N ASN A 290 25.34 17.68 10.61
CA ASN A 290 26.63 18.06 10.02
C ASN A 290 27.21 16.96 9.14
N SER A 291 27.10 15.69 9.59
CA SER A 291 27.56 14.53 8.81
C SER A 291 26.74 14.35 7.53
N LEU A 292 25.41 14.50 7.62
CA LEU A 292 24.51 14.46 6.46
C LEU A 292 24.80 15.61 5.49
N ALA A 293 25.03 16.81 6.01
CA ALA A 293 25.31 18.00 5.21
C ALA A 293 26.61 17.86 4.42
N ALA A 294 27.68 17.37 5.06
CA ALA A 294 28.96 17.13 4.38
C ALA A 294 28.79 16.14 3.20
N ALA A 295 28.01 15.08 3.38
CA ALA A 295 27.73 14.13 2.30
C ALA A 295 26.87 14.75 1.18
N LEU A 296 25.87 15.57 1.53
CA LEU A 296 25.04 16.28 0.55
C LEU A 296 25.86 17.27 -0.29
N GLU A 297 26.78 18.00 0.36
CA GLU A 297 27.70 18.95 -0.26
C GLU A 297 28.73 18.25 -1.16
N ALA A 298 29.27 17.11 -0.73
CA ALA A 298 30.18 16.29 -1.54
C ALA A 298 29.53 15.71 -2.80
N ARG A 299 28.18 15.67 -2.86
CA ARG A 299 27.39 15.11 -3.98
C ARG A 299 27.76 13.66 -4.33
N GLN A 300 28.18 12.90 -3.32
CA GLN A 300 28.49 11.48 -3.47
C GLN A 300 27.38 10.62 -2.86
N PRO A 301 27.11 9.44 -3.45
CA PRO A 301 26.15 8.52 -2.87
C PRO A 301 26.69 8.00 -1.54
N HIS A 302 25.94 8.23 -0.47
CA HIS A 302 26.30 7.74 0.86
C HIS A 302 25.05 7.34 1.63
N THR A 303 25.12 6.23 2.35
CA THR A 303 23.99 5.73 3.15
C THR A 303 24.28 5.87 4.64
N PHE A 304 23.36 6.50 5.35
CA PHE A 304 23.41 6.65 6.80
C PHE A 304 22.28 5.83 7.45
N LEU A 305 22.60 5.16 8.55
CA LEU A 305 21.62 4.64 9.49
C LEU A 305 21.49 5.63 10.64
N LEU A 306 20.39 6.36 10.71
CA LEU A 306 20.07 7.26 11.83
C LEU A 306 19.30 6.48 12.90
N GLN A 307 20.02 5.95 13.88
CA GLN A 307 19.45 5.28 15.03
C GLN A 307 19.15 6.31 16.13
N GLY A 308 17.89 6.43 16.52
CA GLY A 308 17.52 7.36 17.58
C GLY A 308 16.31 6.89 18.37
N VAL A 309 16.41 6.92 19.69
CA VAL A 309 15.32 6.46 20.57
C VAL A 309 13.99 7.15 20.25
N THR A 310 12.87 6.53 20.59
CA THR A 310 11.55 7.15 20.35
C THR A 310 11.48 8.52 21.04
N GLY A 311 11.20 9.59 20.28
CA GLY A 311 11.18 10.95 20.81
C GLY A 311 12.52 11.70 20.72
N SER A 312 13.58 11.13 20.13
CA SER A 312 14.87 11.81 19.94
C SER A 312 14.91 12.90 18.86
N GLY A 313 13.79 13.11 18.14
CA GLY A 313 13.69 14.17 17.14
C GLY A 313 14.26 13.85 15.75
N LYS A 314 14.37 12.57 15.36
CA LYS A 314 14.80 12.14 14.01
C LYS A 314 14.13 12.93 12.88
N THR A 315 12.82 13.15 12.96
CA THR A 315 12.05 13.92 11.98
C THR A 315 12.60 15.34 11.77
N GLN A 316 13.08 15.99 12.84
CA GLN A 316 13.67 17.32 12.72
C GLN A 316 15.01 17.28 11.96
N VAL A 317 15.83 16.26 12.20
CA VAL A 317 17.07 16.04 11.44
C VAL A 317 16.74 15.83 9.95
N TYR A 318 15.69 15.08 9.61
CA TYR A 318 15.26 14.92 8.22
C TYR A 318 14.85 16.26 7.59
N ILE A 319 14.04 17.06 8.29
CA ILE A 319 13.57 18.37 7.81
C ILE A 319 14.76 19.28 7.53
N GLU A 320 15.72 19.39 8.45
CA GLU A 320 16.90 20.24 8.26
C GLU A 320 17.83 19.71 7.15
N ALA A 321 17.97 18.39 7.01
CA ALA A 321 18.72 17.80 5.89
C ALA A 321 18.05 18.06 4.53
N ILE A 322 16.72 18.01 4.47
CA ILE A 322 15.95 18.34 3.26
C ILE A 322 16.11 19.83 2.93
N LYS A 323 16.05 20.74 3.90
CA LYS A 323 16.32 22.17 3.67
C LYS A 323 17.69 22.40 3.02
N ARG A 324 18.75 21.74 3.52
CA ARG A 324 20.09 21.81 2.90
C ARG A 324 20.12 21.21 1.49
N CYS A 325 19.44 20.08 1.27
CA CYS A 325 19.30 19.48 -0.05
C CYS A 325 18.63 20.45 -1.05
N LEU A 326 17.51 21.06 -0.66
CA LEU A 326 16.80 22.04 -1.47
C LEU A 326 17.63 23.29 -1.75
N ALA A 327 18.36 23.80 -0.75
CA ALA A 327 19.26 24.94 -0.91
C ALA A 327 20.37 24.70 -1.95
N SER A 328 20.73 23.43 -2.19
CA SER A 328 21.65 23.04 -3.27
C SER A 328 20.98 22.85 -4.64
N GLY A 329 19.69 23.17 -4.76
CA GLY A 329 18.89 23.02 -5.99
C GLY A 329 18.42 21.59 -6.28
N ARG A 330 18.67 20.65 -5.36
CA ARG A 330 18.37 19.22 -5.50
C ARG A 330 17.02 18.86 -4.87
N SER A 331 16.45 17.74 -5.28
CA SER A 331 15.14 17.27 -4.80
C SER A 331 15.26 16.14 -3.77
N ALA A 332 14.18 15.86 -3.04
CA ALA A 332 14.17 14.83 -2.00
C ALA A 332 12.94 13.90 -2.07
N ILE A 333 13.13 12.64 -1.68
CA ILE A 333 12.05 11.66 -1.45
C ILE A 333 12.00 11.35 0.04
N VAL A 334 10.79 11.31 0.60
CA VAL A 334 10.55 10.86 1.98
C VAL A 334 9.60 9.68 1.95
N LEU A 335 10.14 8.49 2.21
CA LEU A 335 9.37 7.28 2.41
C LEU A 335 8.94 7.21 3.88
N VAL A 336 7.64 7.05 4.09
CA VAL A 336 7.03 6.78 5.39
C VAL A 336 6.14 5.54 5.27
N PRO A 337 5.97 4.73 6.33
CA PRO A 337 5.04 3.60 6.27
C PRO A 337 3.63 4.06 5.88
N GLU A 338 2.90 3.24 5.11
CA GLU A 338 1.57 3.63 4.59
C GLU A 338 0.57 3.99 5.71
N ILE A 339 0.68 3.33 6.85
CA ILE A 339 -0.11 3.57 8.05
C ILE A 339 0.35 4.81 8.85
N SER A 340 1.58 5.28 8.63
CA SER A 340 2.18 6.44 9.29
C SER A 340 2.10 7.72 8.48
N LEU A 341 1.63 7.64 7.22
CA LEU A 341 1.25 8.80 6.42
C LEU A 341 -0.07 9.39 6.95
N THR A 342 -0.01 9.87 8.18
CA THR A 342 -1.11 10.59 8.83
C THR A 342 -1.15 12.02 8.30
N PRO A 343 -2.33 12.67 8.34
CA PRO A 343 -2.41 14.09 8.05
C PRO A 343 -1.47 14.94 8.90
N GLN A 344 -1.13 14.49 10.12
CA GLN A 344 -0.20 15.18 11.00
C GLN A 344 1.21 15.21 10.40
N THR A 345 1.72 14.08 9.93
CA THR A 345 3.02 14.00 9.25
C THR A 345 3.02 14.91 8.01
N VAL A 346 1.99 14.81 7.18
CA VAL A 346 1.87 15.63 5.96
C VAL A 346 1.85 17.13 6.27
N ARG A 347 1.01 17.55 7.23
CA ARG A 347 0.94 18.95 7.66
C ARG A 347 2.28 19.46 8.18
N ARG A 348 3.00 18.65 8.96
CA ARG A 348 4.31 19.02 9.49
C ARG A 348 5.32 19.30 8.37
N PHE A 349 5.37 18.47 7.34
CA PHE A 349 6.26 18.74 6.20
C PHE A 349 5.80 19.96 5.39
N ARG A 350 4.49 20.10 5.12
CA ARG A 350 3.95 21.27 4.43
C ARG A 350 4.21 22.58 5.16
N ALA A 351 4.14 22.58 6.48
CA ALA A 351 4.48 23.74 7.29
C ALA A 351 5.92 24.24 7.07
N HIS A 352 6.86 23.36 6.71
CA HIS A 352 8.26 23.73 6.47
C HIS A 352 8.59 24.03 5.01
N PHE A 353 7.83 23.51 4.06
CA PHE A 353 8.20 23.52 2.63
C PHE A 353 7.08 24.01 1.70
N ALA A 354 5.92 24.38 2.25
CA ALA A 354 4.76 24.90 1.53
C ALA A 354 4.43 24.10 0.26
N ASP A 355 4.39 24.77 -0.89
CA ASP A 355 4.01 24.19 -2.19
C ASP A 355 5.09 23.32 -2.83
N GLU A 356 6.29 23.21 -2.26
CA GLU A 356 7.37 22.37 -2.79
C GLU A 356 7.16 20.87 -2.51
N VAL A 357 6.27 20.54 -1.57
CA VAL A 357 5.94 19.18 -1.13
C VAL A 357 4.65 18.67 -1.78
N MET A 358 4.72 17.48 -2.35
CA MET A 358 3.55 16.71 -2.78
C MET A 358 3.46 15.37 -2.08
N THR A 359 2.24 14.88 -1.89
CA THR A 359 1.98 13.60 -1.24
C THR A 359 1.47 12.54 -2.21
N VAL A 360 1.92 11.30 -2.02
CA VAL A 360 1.43 10.12 -2.75
C VAL A 360 0.88 9.12 -1.75
N HIS A 361 -0.36 8.64 -1.95
CA HIS A 361 -0.94 7.60 -1.10
C HIS A 361 -1.97 6.71 -1.80
N SER A 362 -2.29 5.56 -1.17
CA SER A 362 -3.17 4.54 -1.74
C SER A 362 -4.59 5.06 -2.02
N ARG A 363 -5.09 5.97 -1.19
CA ARG A 363 -6.44 6.57 -1.36
C ARG A 363 -6.56 7.63 -2.48
N MET A 364 -5.46 8.01 -3.15
CA MET A 364 -5.52 8.96 -4.27
C MET A 364 -6.16 8.32 -5.49
N THR A 365 -6.92 9.12 -6.24
CA THR A 365 -7.44 8.71 -7.54
C THR A 365 -6.30 8.59 -8.56
N PRO A 366 -6.46 7.76 -9.60
CA PRO A 366 -5.53 7.68 -10.72
C PRO A 366 -5.08 9.05 -11.28
N SER A 367 -6.02 9.98 -11.49
CA SER A 367 -5.72 11.31 -12.02
C SER A 367 -4.82 12.13 -11.10
N GLU A 368 -5.02 12.03 -9.78
CA GLU A 368 -4.22 12.75 -8.79
C GLU A 368 -2.79 12.22 -8.76
N ARG A 369 -2.59 10.89 -8.78
CA ARG A 369 -1.24 10.29 -8.85
C ARG A 369 -0.51 10.69 -10.13
N THR A 370 -1.21 10.71 -11.26
CA THR A 370 -0.65 11.14 -12.56
C THR A 370 -0.26 12.61 -12.53
N GLU A 371 -0.99 13.46 -11.81
CA GLU A 371 -0.62 14.88 -11.64
C GLU A 371 0.63 15.04 -10.78
N VAL A 372 0.74 14.34 -9.64
CA VAL A 372 1.97 14.34 -8.83
C VAL A 372 3.17 13.89 -9.67
N TRP A 373 3.00 12.82 -10.44
CA TRP A 373 4.04 12.32 -11.34
C TRP A 373 4.52 13.37 -12.33
N ARG A 374 3.60 14.05 -13.02
CA ARG A 374 3.94 15.11 -13.98
C ARG A 374 4.66 16.27 -13.33
N ARG A 375 4.20 16.72 -12.18
CA ARG A 375 4.82 17.84 -11.45
C ARG A 375 6.23 17.50 -10.99
N ALA A 376 6.43 16.29 -10.47
CA ALA A 376 7.75 15.77 -10.13
C ALA A 376 8.65 15.68 -11.38
N ALA A 377 8.14 15.10 -12.47
CA ALA A 377 8.87 14.93 -13.73
C ALA A 377 9.25 16.26 -14.39
N ARG A 378 8.41 17.29 -14.28
CA ARG A 378 8.70 18.64 -14.80
C ARG A 378 9.67 19.42 -13.90
N GLY A 379 9.78 19.03 -12.63
CA GLY A 379 10.57 19.72 -11.61
C GLY A 379 9.83 20.85 -10.90
N SER A 380 8.50 20.94 -11.07
CA SER A 380 7.64 21.90 -10.35
C SER A 380 7.34 21.48 -8.91
N CYS A 381 7.72 20.25 -8.54
CA CYS A 381 7.73 19.75 -7.18
C CYS A 381 9.16 19.28 -6.86
N LYS A 382 9.64 19.61 -5.65
CA LYS A 382 11.00 19.27 -5.20
C LYS A 382 11.01 18.16 -4.14
N ILE A 383 9.89 17.94 -3.45
CA ILE A 383 9.78 16.92 -2.42
C ILE A 383 8.55 16.03 -2.66
N VAL A 384 8.75 14.71 -2.72
CA VAL A 384 7.65 13.75 -2.73
C VAL A 384 7.66 12.92 -1.46
N ILE A 385 6.53 12.90 -0.76
CA ILE A 385 6.31 12.13 0.47
C ILE A 385 5.29 11.03 0.20
N GLY A 386 5.56 9.81 0.63
CA GLY A 386 4.57 8.74 0.50
C GLY A 386 5.04 7.38 1.00
N PRO A 387 4.24 6.33 0.78
CA PRO A 387 4.59 4.96 1.11
C PRO A 387 5.64 4.42 0.14
N ARG A 388 5.91 3.11 0.21
CA ARG A 388 6.84 2.39 -0.68
C ARG A 388 6.81 2.82 -2.16
N SER A 389 5.63 3.08 -2.74
CA SER A 389 5.49 3.46 -4.15
C SER A 389 6.08 4.84 -4.50
N ALA A 390 6.27 5.72 -3.51
CA ALA A 390 6.89 7.03 -3.73
C ALA A 390 8.36 6.92 -4.15
N ILE A 391 8.99 5.74 -3.96
CA ILE A 391 10.36 5.50 -4.44
C ILE A 391 10.50 5.59 -5.96
N PHE A 392 9.40 5.56 -6.72
CA PHE A 392 9.40 5.72 -8.16
C PHE A 392 9.16 7.17 -8.61
N ALA A 393 9.06 8.14 -7.71
CA ALA A 393 8.82 9.53 -8.07
C ALA A 393 9.93 10.05 -9.02
N PRO A 394 9.58 10.61 -10.19
CA PRO A 394 10.53 11.00 -11.23
C PRO A 394 11.13 12.40 -10.96
N LEU A 395 11.68 12.61 -9.76
CA LEU A 395 12.23 13.90 -9.36
C LEU A 395 13.55 14.19 -10.09
N LYS A 396 13.68 15.41 -10.65
CA LYS A 396 14.93 15.90 -11.25
C LYS A 396 15.97 16.20 -10.18
N SER A 397 17.23 15.85 -10.44
CA SER A 397 18.37 16.15 -9.56
C SER A 397 18.17 15.63 -8.13
N LEU A 398 17.73 14.38 -7.98
CA LEU A 398 17.52 13.74 -6.67
C LEU A 398 18.79 13.81 -5.83
N GLY A 399 18.68 14.36 -4.62
CA GLY A 399 19.81 14.57 -3.71
C GLY A 399 19.69 13.87 -2.37
N LEU A 400 18.47 13.59 -1.92
CA LEU A 400 18.23 12.96 -0.64
C LEU A 400 17.05 11.98 -0.72
N ILE A 401 17.24 10.79 -0.17
CA ILE A 401 16.15 9.83 0.07
C ILE A 401 16.12 9.52 1.57
N VAL A 402 15.01 9.84 2.22
CA VAL A 402 14.77 9.49 3.62
C VAL A 402 13.83 8.31 3.67
N VAL A 403 14.16 7.28 4.46
CA VAL A 403 13.28 6.14 4.75
C VAL A 403 13.03 6.12 6.25
N ASP A 404 11.88 6.62 6.68
CA ASP A 404 11.51 6.63 8.09
C ASP A 404 10.93 5.27 8.51
N GLU A 405 11.17 4.89 9.76
CA GLU A 405 10.83 3.56 10.30
C GLU A 405 11.30 2.42 9.38
N GLU A 406 12.57 2.45 8.95
CA GLU A 406 13.11 1.57 7.90
C GLU A 406 12.92 0.05 8.15
N HIS A 407 12.80 -0.36 9.43
CA HIS A 407 12.53 -1.75 9.83
C HIS A 407 11.14 -2.25 9.44
N GLU A 408 10.24 -1.37 9.01
CA GLU A 408 8.84 -1.69 8.86
C GLU A 408 8.58 -2.62 7.66
N SER A 409 7.90 -3.75 7.91
CA SER A 409 7.65 -4.77 6.89
C SER A 409 6.80 -4.28 5.72
N SER A 410 6.05 -3.17 5.88
CA SER A 410 5.24 -2.57 4.82
C SER A 410 6.07 -2.07 3.64
N TYR A 411 7.39 -1.91 3.78
CA TYR A 411 8.27 -1.57 2.67
C TYR A 411 8.51 -2.72 1.71
N LYS A 412 8.26 -3.98 2.09
CA LYS A 412 8.25 -5.12 1.16
C LYS A 412 6.87 -5.27 0.51
N GLN A 413 6.89 -5.47 -0.81
CA GLN A 413 5.72 -5.91 -1.55
C GLN A 413 5.53 -7.44 -1.47
N PHE A 414 4.36 -7.92 -1.03
CA PHE A 414 4.08 -9.37 -0.90
C PHE A 414 3.25 -9.96 -2.06
N ASP A 415 2.15 -9.31 -2.43
CA ASP A 415 1.11 -9.94 -3.27
C ASP A 415 1.45 -10.05 -4.76
N ALA A 416 2.05 -9.00 -5.32
CA ALA A 416 2.27 -8.86 -6.76
C ALA A 416 3.77 -8.75 -7.10
N SER A 417 4.15 -9.25 -8.29
CA SER A 417 5.40 -8.87 -8.93
C SER A 417 5.54 -7.33 -8.94
N PRO A 418 6.70 -6.75 -8.60
CA PRO A 418 8.03 -7.40 -8.52
C PRO A 418 8.49 -7.77 -7.10
N ARG A 419 7.62 -7.77 -6.08
CA ARG A 419 7.99 -8.11 -4.69
C ARG A 419 9.23 -7.38 -4.14
N TYR A 420 9.46 -6.15 -4.62
CA TYR A 420 10.62 -5.37 -4.21
C TYR A 420 10.53 -4.92 -2.74
N HIS A 421 11.68 -4.64 -2.14
CA HIS A 421 11.78 -3.99 -0.84
C HIS A 421 12.19 -2.51 -1.02
N ALA A 422 11.31 -1.57 -0.64
CA ALA A 422 11.51 -0.14 -0.91
C ALA A 422 12.76 0.44 -0.25
N ARG A 423 13.11 0.00 0.96
CA ARG A 423 14.38 0.35 1.64
C ARG A 423 15.60 0.02 0.79
N ASP A 424 15.68 -1.21 0.29
CA ASP A 424 16.84 -1.67 -0.48
C ASP A 424 16.89 -0.97 -1.85
N VAL A 425 15.72 -0.78 -2.47
CA VAL A 425 15.58 0.05 -3.68
C VAL A 425 15.99 1.49 -3.42
N ALA A 426 15.74 2.06 -2.24
CA ALA A 426 16.17 3.41 -1.90
C ALA A 426 17.70 3.53 -1.83
N VAL A 427 18.38 2.54 -1.24
CA VAL A 427 19.86 2.50 -1.22
C VAL A 427 20.43 2.42 -2.64
N VAL A 428 19.87 1.55 -3.47
CA VAL A 428 20.31 1.40 -4.88
C VAL A 428 20.01 2.64 -5.71
N ARG A 429 18.80 3.21 -5.56
CA ARG A 429 18.44 4.46 -6.23
C ARG A 429 19.34 5.61 -5.79
N GLY A 430 19.67 5.69 -4.50
CA GLY A 430 20.63 6.64 -3.98
C GLY A 430 21.99 6.53 -4.65
N ALA A 431 22.50 5.30 -4.80
CA ALA A 431 23.73 5.03 -5.53
C ALA A 431 23.65 5.46 -7.01
N HIS A 432 22.57 5.10 -7.72
CA HIS A 432 22.38 5.45 -9.14
C HIS A 432 22.23 6.95 -9.38
N ALA A 433 21.57 7.66 -8.46
CA ALA A 433 21.30 9.09 -8.58
C ALA A 433 22.40 9.98 -7.95
N GLY A 434 23.42 9.40 -7.31
CA GLY A 434 24.40 10.15 -6.52
C GLY A 434 23.76 10.90 -5.34
N ALA A 435 22.71 10.33 -4.75
CA ALA A 435 21.94 10.91 -3.66
C ALA A 435 22.34 10.29 -2.31
N VAL A 436 22.23 11.09 -1.25
CA VAL A 436 22.38 10.61 0.13
C VAL A 436 21.12 9.86 0.54
N VAL A 437 21.29 8.75 1.25
CA VAL A 437 20.18 7.93 1.79
C VAL A 437 20.24 7.95 3.30
N VAL A 438 19.12 8.24 3.95
CA VAL A 438 18.98 8.23 5.42
C VAL A 438 17.93 7.19 5.79
N LEU A 439 18.39 6.09 6.38
CA LEU A 439 17.55 5.04 6.96
C LEU A 439 17.32 5.39 8.42
N GLY A 440 16.10 5.75 8.77
CA GLY A 440 15.76 6.26 10.09
C GLY A 440 15.01 5.23 10.93
N SER A 441 15.47 5.00 12.16
CA SER A 441 14.74 4.12 13.07
C SER A 441 15.08 4.32 14.54
N ALA A 442 14.15 3.99 15.43
CA ALA A 442 14.49 3.76 16.85
C ALA A 442 14.98 2.33 17.09
N THR A 443 14.50 1.39 16.30
CA THR A 443 14.83 -0.04 16.38
C THR A 443 15.19 -0.50 14.96
N PRO A 444 16.44 -0.25 14.50
CA PRO A 444 16.86 -0.64 13.17
C PRO A 444 16.61 -2.12 12.88
N SER A 445 16.36 -2.45 11.62
CA SER A 445 16.37 -3.83 11.15
C SER A 445 17.74 -4.44 11.34
N VAL A 446 17.76 -5.76 11.59
CA VAL A 446 19.00 -6.51 11.76
C VAL A 446 19.90 -6.37 10.51
N GLU A 447 19.32 -6.27 9.31
CA GLU A 447 20.07 -6.04 8.07
C GLU A 447 20.74 -4.67 8.02
N SER A 448 20.01 -3.60 8.33
CA SER A 448 20.54 -2.24 8.28
C SER A 448 21.64 -2.05 9.33
N TYR A 449 21.45 -2.62 10.52
CA TYR A 449 22.47 -2.60 11.58
C TYR A 449 23.72 -3.39 11.18
N ALA A 450 23.59 -4.58 10.58
CA ALA A 450 24.75 -5.34 10.07
C ALA A 450 25.52 -4.57 8.97
N ASN A 451 24.81 -3.87 8.08
CA ASN A 451 25.45 -3.05 7.06
C ASN A 451 26.18 -1.84 7.68
N ALA A 452 25.66 -1.26 8.76
CA ALA A 452 26.35 -0.21 9.51
C ALA A 452 27.62 -0.74 10.21
N LEU A 453 27.53 -1.89 10.89
CA LEU A 453 28.69 -2.52 11.54
C LEU A 453 29.79 -2.94 10.55
N SER A 454 29.42 -3.33 9.32
CA SER A 454 30.38 -3.66 8.26
C SER A 454 30.96 -2.43 7.54
N GLY A 455 30.55 -1.22 7.91
CA GLY A 455 31.03 0.03 7.29
C GLY A 455 30.39 0.37 5.95
N LYS A 456 29.41 -0.42 5.47
CA LYS A 456 28.65 -0.08 4.25
C LYS A 456 27.74 1.12 4.46
N TYR A 457 27.19 1.26 5.67
CA TYR A 457 26.43 2.43 6.10
C TYR A 457 27.20 3.14 7.22
N SER A 458 27.05 4.46 7.33
CA SER A 458 27.52 5.19 8.50
C SER A 458 26.42 5.26 9.57
N LEU A 459 26.73 4.80 10.77
CA LEU A 459 25.81 4.89 11.92
C LEU A 459 25.84 6.30 12.52
N LEU A 460 24.67 6.91 12.67
CA LEU A 460 24.46 8.17 13.38
C LEU A 460 23.50 7.91 14.55
N GLU A 461 23.91 8.25 15.77
CA GLU A 461 23.15 7.92 16.98
C GLU A 461 22.54 9.18 17.64
N LEU A 462 21.27 9.07 18.04
CA LEU A 462 20.54 10.03 18.86
C LEU A 462 20.05 9.32 20.14
N PRO A 463 20.93 9.18 21.16
CA PRO A 463 20.67 8.34 22.34
C PRO A 463 19.60 8.91 23.29
N THR A 464 19.44 10.23 23.33
CA THR A 464 18.53 10.90 24.27
C THR A 464 17.22 11.37 23.62
N ARG A 465 16.15 11.43 24.42
CA ARG A 465 14.90 12.10 24.02
C ARG A 465 15.11 13.61 24.00
N ILE A 466 14.29 14.32 23.22
CA ILE A 466 14.21 15.77 23.30
C ILE A 466 13.86 16.17 24.75
N ASP A 467 14.48 17.24 25.24
CA ASP A 467 14.32 17.77 26.61
C ASP A 467 14.66 16.78 27.75
N ASP A 468 15.47 15.75 27.46
CA ASP A 468 15.93 14.72 28.41
C ASP A 468 14.79 14.02 29.19
N VAL A 469 13.60 13.95 28.59
CA VAL A 469 12.45 13.24 29.15
C VAL A 469 12.82 11.75 29.33
N PRO A 470 12.65 11.16 30.52
CA PRO A 470 13.03 9.76 30.76
C PRO A 470 12.16 8.79 29.95
N LEU A 471 12.73 7.62 29.64
CA LEU A 471 11.98 6.51 29.08
C LEU A 471 10.96 5.98 30.10
N PRO A 472 9.79 5.50 29.67
CA PRO A 472 8.77 5.03 30.58
C PRO A 472 9.21 3.74 31.28
N ALA A 473 8.71 3.55 32.51
CA ALA A 473 8.90 2.31 33.24
C ALA A 473 8.11 1.20 32.55
N VAL A 474 8.76 0.07 32.28
CA VAL A 474 8.15 -1.09 31.66
C VAL A 474 8.04 -2.21 32.69
N THR A 475 6.87 -2.81 32.80
CA THR A 475 6.58 -3.94 33.68
C THR A 475 6.04 -5.10 32.86
N VAL A 476 6.57 -6.30 33.07
CA VAL A 476 6.07 -7.53 32.42
C VAL A 476 5.26 -8.33 33.44
N VAL A 477 4.04 -8.71 33.06
CA VAL A 477 3.10 -9.48 33.87
C VAL A 477 2.99 -10.90 33.33
N ASP A 478 3.27 -11.89 34.19
CA ASP A 478 3.07 -13.30 33.89
C ASP A 478 1.59 -13.69 34.00
N MET A 479 0.95 -13.83 32.85
CA MET A 479 -0.46 -14.22 32.76
C MET A 479 -0.69 -15.69 33.14
N THR A 480 0.34 -16.54 33.04
CA THR A 480 0.25 -17.95 33.48
C THR A 480 0.16 -18.03 35.00
N ALA A 481 0.99 -17.27 35.72
CA ALA A 481 0.94 -17.17 37.17
C ALA A 481 -0.38 -16.53 37.64
N ASP A 482 -0.81 -15.44 36.98
CA ASP A 482 -2.08 -14.76 37.25
C ASP A 482 -3.29 -15.70 37.10
N ARG A 483 -3.33 -16.50 36.02
CA ARG A 483 -4.37 -17.51 35.80
C ARG A 483 -4.44 -18.53 36.93
N LYS A 484 -3.27 -19.04 37.37
CA LYS A 484 -3.20 -20.02 38.47
C LYS A 484 -3.74 -19.41 39.77
N ARG A 485 -3.38 -18.16 40.09
CA ARG A 485 -3.89 -17.44 41.26
C ARG A 485 -5.41 -17.30 41.21
N LEU A 486 -5.95 -16.79 40.10
CA LEU A 486 -7.39 -16.56 39.94
C LEU A 486 -8.18 -17.88 39.96
N TYR A 487 -7.67 -18.93 39.32
CA TYR A 487 -8.28 -20.25 39.36
C TYR A 487 -8.30 -20.82 40.79
N ALA A 488 -7.20 -20.69 41.54
CA ALA A 488 -7.12 -21.13 42.92
C ALA A 488 -8.11 -20.37 43.82
N ALA A 489 -8.22 -19.05 43.65
CA ALA A 489 -9.19 -18.21 44.36
C ALA A 489 -10.63 -18.62 44.04
N ALA A 490 -10.97 -18.79 42.76
CA ALA A 490 -12.30 -19.24 42.33
C ALA A 490 -12.63 -20.65 42.86
N LYS A 491 -11.65 -21.56 42.88
CA LYS A 491 -11.78 -22.91 43.43
C LYS A 491 -11.99 -22.91 44.94
N ALA A 492 -11.40 -21.97 45.67
CA ALA A 492 -11.56 -21.82 47.12
C ALA A 492 -12.95 -21.29 47.50
N LEU A 493 -13.56 -20.45 46.65
CA LEU A 493 -14.90 -19.88 46.87
C LEU A 493 -16.05 -20.86 46.54
N LEU A 494 -15.76 -22.01 45.92
CA LEU A 494 -16.77 -22.97 45.45
C LEU A 494 -16.66 -24.32 46.18
N PRO A 495 -17.78 -24.84 46.74
CA PRO A 495 -17.83 -26.19 47.30
C PRO A 495 -17.59 -27.26 46.20
N PRO A 496 -17.09 -28.47 46.54
CA PRO A 496 -16.69 -29.50 45.57
C PRO A 496 -17.72 -29.79 44.48
N GLU A 497 -18.99 -29.88 44.86
CA GLU A 497 -20.17 -30.11 44.01
C GLU A 497 -20.48 -28.95 43.05
N ALA A 498 -20.06 -27.72 43.35
CA ALA A 498 -20.29 -26.52 42.53
C ALA A 498 -19.10 -26.16 41.61
N ARG A 499 -18.11 -27.05 41.47
CA ARG A 499 -16.91 -26.82 40.66
C ARG A 499 -17.07 -27.13 39.17
N ALA A 500 -18.20 -27.68 38.74
CA ALA A 500 -18.47 -27.98 37.33
C ALA A 500 -18.22 -26.79 36.37
N PRO A 501 -18.57 -25.53 36.71
CA PRO A 501 -18.29 -24.35 35.88
C PRO A 501 -16.78 -24.01 35.76
N LEU A 502 -15.93 -24.43 36.70
CA LEU A 502 -14.48 -24.18 36.64
C LEU A 502 -13.81 -24.91 35.46
N ARG A 503 -14.48 -25.91 34.86
CA ARG A 503 -14.03 -26.54 33.61
C ARG A 503 -13.98 -25.54 32.44
N LYS A 504 -14.80 -24.49 32.49
CA LYS A 504 -14.85 -23.41 31.50
C LYS A 504 -14.23 -22.10 32.03
N PHE A 505 -13.36 -22.16 33.05
CA PHE A 505 -12.73 -20.96 33.61
C PHE A 505 -11.95 -20.19 32.53
N GLN A 506 -12.42 -18.98 32.22
CA GLN A 506 -11.73 -18.07 31.32
C GLN A 506 -11.02 -17.00 32.14
N GLN A 507 -9.71 -16.90 31.97
CA GLN A 507 -8.95 -15.79 32.52
C GLN A 507 -9.41 -14.47 31.87
N PRO A 508 -9.55 -13.37 32.63
CA PRO A 508 -9.75 -12.05 32.07
C PRO A 508 -8.60 -11.63 31.13
N ALA A 509 -8.90 -10.77 30.15
CA ALA A 509 -7.87 -10.26 29.24
C ALA A 509 -6.94 -9.23 29.92
N LEU A 510 -7.45 -8.53 30.93
CA LEU A 510 -6.71 -7.56 31.74
C LEU A 510 -6.36 -8.17 33.10
N SER A 511 -5.06 -8.20 33.43
CA SER A 511 -4.56 -8.48 34.77
C SER A 511 -5.01 -7.41 35.76
N ASP A 512 -5.02 -7.77 37.05
CA ASP A 512 -5.39 -6.83 38.13
C ASP A 512 -4.51 -5.57 38.14
N GLY A 513 -3.20 -5.72 37.86
CA GLY A 513 -2.27 -4.59 37.77
C GLY A 513 -2.61 -3.64 36.63
N LEU A 514 -2.91 -4.18 35.43
CA LEU A 514 -3.31 -3.35 34.29
C LEU A 514 -4.66 -2.68 34.54
N ARG A 515 -5.63 -3.38 35.14
CA ARG A 515 -6.93 -2.80 35.53
C ARG A 515 -6.76 -1.63 36.50
N ALA A 516 -5.97 -1.80 37.55
CA ALA A 516 -5.71 -0.75 38.53
C ALA A 516 -5.07 0.49 37.87
N ALA A 517 -4.06 0.27 37.01
CA ALA A 517 -3.40 1.36 36.29
C ALA A 517 -4.36 2.12 35.35
N ILE A 518 -5.24 1.40 34.64
CA ILE A 518 -6.27 2.02 33.78
C ILE A 518 -7.21 2.90 34.61
N GLY A 519 -7.71 2.39 35.74
CA GLY A 519 -8.61 3.13 36.62
C GLY A 519 -7.99 4.43 37.16
N ASP A 520 -6.73 4.37 37.58
CA ASP A 520 -5.98 5.54 38.07
C ASP A 520 -5.79 6.61 36.97
N ARG A 521 -5.61 6.21 35.71
CA ARG A 521 -5.39 7.20 34.62
C ARG A 521 -6.69 7.84 34.17
N ILE A 522 -7.78 7.08 34.17
CA ILE A 522 -9.12 7.61 33.90
C ILE A 522 -9.52 8.64 34.96
N SER A 523 -9.23 8.39 36.25
CA SER A 523 -9.56 9.34 37.33
C SER A 523 -8.78 10.65 37.23
N ARG A 524 -7.59 10.62 36.62
CA ARG A 524 -6.73 11.79 36.35
C ARG A 524 -7.00 12.44 34.99
N ASN A 525 -7.97 11.95 34.22
CA ASN A 525 -8.26 12.39 32.85
C ASN A 525 -7.08 12.22 31.86
N GLU A 526 -6.19 11.28 32.17
CA GLU A 526 -5.05 10.90 31.33
C GLU A 526 -5.48 9.86 30.28
N GLY A 527 -4.77 9.82 29.15
CA GLY A 527 -5.08 8.90 28.05
C GLY A 527 -4.42 7.53 28.23
N VAL A 528 -5.15 6.47 27.88
CA VAL A 528 -4.66 5.09 27.87
C VAL A 528 -4.63 4.55 26.44
N ILE A 529 -3.52 3.90 26.06
CA ILE A 529 -3.45 3.11 24.82
C ILE A 529 -3.38 1.63 25.18
N LEU A 530 -4.25 0.83 24.57
CA LEU A 530 -4.22 -0.63 24.70
C LEU A 530 -3.90 -1.27 23.35
N LEU A 531 -2.81 -2.03 23.32
CA LEU A 531 -2.38 -2.81 22.17
C LEU A 531 -2.82 -4.26 22.33
N GLN A 532 -3.64 -4.73 21.39
CA GLN A 532 -3.86 -6.16 21.19
C GLN A 532 -3.02 -6.61 20.00
N ASN A 533 -1.94 -7.36 20.25
CA ASN A 533 -1.05 -7.85 19.19
C ASN A 533 -1.73 -8.99 18.43
N ARG A 534 -2.52 -8.65 17.41
CA ARG A 534 -3.29 -9.64 16.64
C ARG A 534 -3.12 -9.40 15.14
N ARG A 535 -2.07 -9.95 14.54
CA ARG A 535 -2.08 -10.34 13.12
C ARG A 535 -2.20 -11.87 13.07
N GLY A 536 -3.26 -12.39 12.45
CA GLY A 536 -3.32 -13.80 12.02
C GLY A 536 -4.39 -14.69 12.65
N PHE A 537 -4.84 -14.47 13.89
CA PHE A 537 -5.85 -15.33 14.51
C PHE A 537 -7.19 -14.63 14.60
N ALA A 538 -7.94 -14.51 13.51
CA ALA A 538 -9.29 -13.93 13.56
C ALA A 538 -10.22 -14.76 14.47
N PRO A 539 -11.33 -14.21 15.00
CA PRO A 539 -12.23 -15.00 15.84
C PRO A 539 -12.66 -16.22 15.03
N PHE A 540 -12.65 -17.40 15.60
CA PHE A 540 -13.04 -18.63 14.93
C PHE A 540 -13.97 -19.43 15.82
N VAL A 541 -14.79 -20.27 15.20
CA VAL A 541 -15.68 -21.17 15.93
C VAL A 541 -14.95 -22.48 16.17
N GLU A 542 -14.92 -22.92 17.42
CA GLU A 542 -14.33 -24.18 17.87
C GLU A 542 -15.34 -24.93 18.75
N CYS A 543 -15.44 -26.24 18.59
CA CYS A 543 -16.24 -27.07 19.47
C CYS A 543 -15.54 -27.30 20.82
N GLY A 544 -16.22 -26.98 21.92
CA GLY A 544 -15.71 -27.19 23.28
C GLY A 544 -15.54 -28.66 23.67
N ASP A 545 -16.28 -29.58 23.03
CA ASP A 545 -16.22 -31.01 23.35
C ASP A 545 -15.17 -31.76 22.53
N CYS A 546 -15.08 -31.52 21.22
CA CYS A 546 -14.18 -32.28 20.32
C CYS A 546 -13.02 -31.46 19.74
N GLY A 547 -12.97 -30.15 19.98
CA GLY A 547 -11.92 -29.26 19.46
C GLY A 547 -12.00 -28.97 17.96
N HIS A 548 -13.06 -29.39 17.26
CA HIS A 548 -13.23 -29.12 15.84
C HIS A 548 -13.38 -27.61 15.58
N ALA A 549 -12.52 -27.04 14.74
CA ALA A 549 -12.60 -25.66 14.31
C ALA A 549 -13.19 -25.55 12.89
N GLU A 550 -14.04 -24.54 12.67
CA GLU A 550 -14.70 -24.35 11.39
C GLU A 550 -13.71 -23.89 10.30
N GLU A 551 -13.52 -24.71 9.27
CA GLU A 551 -12.57 -24.44 8.18
C GLU A 551 -13.25 -24.04 6.87
N CYS A 552 -12.52 -23.24 6.07
CA CYS A 552 -12.93 -22.87 4.73
C CYS A 552 -12.68 -24.02 3.75
N GLU A 553 -13.71 -24.50 3.06
CA GLU A 553 -13.58 -25.56 2.04
C GLU A 553 -12.65 -25.17 0.88
N ASN A 554 -12.53 -23.88 0.57
CA ASN A 554 -11.65 -23.42 -0.52
C ASN A 554 -10.19 -23.27 -0.09
N CYS A 555 -9.92 -23.07 1.20
CA CYS A 555 -8.59 -22.69 1.68
C CYS A 555 -8.05 -23.63 2.77
N GLN A 556 -8.84 -24.54 3.33
CA GLN A 556 -8.44 -25.41 4.45
C GLN A 556 -7.74 -24.62 5.56
N VAL A 557 -8.28 -23.44 5.84
CA VAL A 557 -7.87 -22.56 6.93
C VAL A 557 -9.08 -22.27 7.77
N THR A 558 -8.85 -22.07 9.06
CA THR A 558 -9.87 -21.67 10.01
C THR A 558 -10.58 -20.39 9.54
N MET A 559 -11.92 -20.39 9.57
CA MET A 559 -12.74 -19.27 9.14
C MET A 559 -12.88 -18.20 10.22
N THR A 560 -12.96 -16.95 9.78
CA THR A 560 -13.19 -15.80 10.66
C THR A 560 -14.68 -15.63 10.98
N TYR A 561 -15.09 -15.70 12.24
CA TYR A 561 -16.41 -15.33 12.70
C TYR A 561 -16.56 -13.80 12.85
N HIS A 562 -17.49 -13.22 12.10
CA HIS A 562 -17.86 -11.81 12.20
C HIS A 562 -19.10 -11.64 13.10
N LEU A 563 -18.89 -11.19 14.34
CA LEU A 563 -19.95 -10.97 15.34
C LEU A 563 -21.05 -10.00 14.90
N SER A 564 -20.70 -8.91 14.18
CA SER A 564 -21.67 -7.89 13.73
C SER A 564 -22.67 -8.41 12.69
N HIS A 565 -22.26 -9.40 11.91
CA HIS A 565 -23.04 -9.96 10.81
C HIS A 565 -23.38 -11.45 11.02
N LYS A 566 -23.01 -12.01 12.19
CA LYS A 566 -23.23 -13.40 12.63
C LYS A 566 -22.92 -14.47 11.56
N HIS A 567 -21.81 -14.32 10.83
CA HIS A 567 -21.39 -15.29 9.81
C HIS A 567 -19.89 -15.57 9.86
N LEU A 568 -19.50 -16.72 9.33
CA LEU A 568 -18.13 -17.13 9.07
C LEU A 568 -17.69 -16.59 7.71
N ARG A 569 -16.51 -15.97 7.63
CA ARG A 569 -15.89 -15.45 6.41
C ARG A 569 -14.45 -15.91 6.30
N CYS A 570 -14.06 -16.45 5.15
CA CYS A 570 -12.65 -16.71 4.88
C CYS A 570 -11.95 -15.40 4.50
N HIS A 571 -10.84 -15.07 5.18
CA HIS A 571 -10.06 -13.86 4.87
C HIS A 571 -9.40 -13.92 3.47
N TYR A 572 -9.04 -15.12 3.02
CA TYR A 572 -8.29 -15.31 1.77
C TYR A 572 -9.19 -15.37 0.52
N CYS A 573 -10.26 -16.17 0.56
CA CYS A 573 -11.15 -16.35 -0.60
C CYS A 573 -12.42 -15.51 -0.54
N GLY A 574 -12.73 -14.92 0.62
CA GLY A 574 -13.96 -14.16 0.82
C GLY A 574 -15.22 -15.02 0.91
N SER A 575 -15.14 -16.36 0.95
CA SER A 575 -16.31 -17.23 1.12
C SER A 575 -17.03 -16.89 2.43
N VAL A 576 -18.34 -16.75 2.35
CA VAL A 576 -19.19 -16.46 3.51
C VAL A 576 -20.14 -17.64 3.74
N ARG A 577 -20.28 -18.07 4.99
CA ARG A 577 -21.27 -19.07 5.41
C ARG A 577 -21.85 -18.74 6.79
N PRO A 578 -23.10 -19.12 7.09
CA PRO A 578 -23.64 -18.95 8.44
C PRO A 578 -22.85 -19.81 9.45
N MET A 579 -22.91 -19.44 10.73
CA MET A 579 -22.41 -20.30 11.81
C MET A 579 -23.33 -21.52 11.95
N PRO A 580 -22.79 -22.75 12.01
CA PRO A 580 -23.63 -23.93 12.23
C PRO A 580 -24.19 -23.94 13.65
N GLU A 581 -25.39 -24.50 13.82
CA GLU A 581 -26.01 -24.66 15.15
C GLU A 581 -25.44 -25.83 15.96
N ARG A 582 -24.79 -26.79 15.27
CA ARG A 582 -24.17 -27.97 15.86
C ARG A 582 -22.84 -28.26 15.19
N CYS A 583 -21.89 -28.83 15.95
CA CYS A 583 -20.58 -29.20 15.44
C CYS A 583 -20.70 -30.20 14.28
N PRO A 584 -20.12 -29.92 13.10
CA PRO A 584 -20.14 -30.85 11.97
C PRO A 584 -19.43 -32.19 12.28
N SER A 585 -18.46 -32.19 13.21
CA SER A 585 -17.65 -33.36 13.54
C SER A 585 -18.26 -34.26 14.62
N CYS A 586 -18.85 -33.70 15.69
CA CYS A 586 -19.36 -34.49 16.83
C CYS A 586 -20.83 -34.23 17.15
N GLN A 587 -21.53 -33.36 16.39
CA GLN A 587 -22.93 -32.97 16.59
C GLN A 587 -23.25 -32.28 17.92
N SER A 588 -22.22 -31.95 18.72
CA SER A 588 -22.37 -31.18 19.96
C SER A 588 -22.90 -29.76 19.66
N PRO A 589 -23.82 -29.23 20.48
CA PRO A 589 -24.22 -27.82 20.43
C PRO A 589 -23.18 -26.88 21.08
N ASP A 590 -22.13 -27.40 21.74
CA ASP A 590 -21.11 -26.60 22.42
C ASP A 590 -20.09 -26.02 21.43
N LEU A 591 -20.56 -25.10 20.57
CA LEU A 591 -19.74 -24.32 19.67
C LEU A 591 -19.45 -22.96 20.30
N ASP A 592 -18.17 -22.70 20.56
CA ASP A 592 -17.70 -21.47 21.18
C ASP A 592 -16.85 -20.65 20.21
N VAL A 593 -16.92 -19.32 20.32
CA VAL A 593 -16.10 -18.44 19.50
C VAL A 593 -14.77 -18.22 20.22
N LYS A 594 -13.74 -18.92 19.74
CA LYS A 594 -12.35 -18.73 20.18
C LYS A 594 -11.70 -17.61 19.37
N GLY A 595 -10.59 -17.09 19.88
CA GLY A 595 -9.90 -15.97 19.24
C GLY A 595 -10.46 -14.63 19.70
N VAL A 596 -9.78 -14.07 20.69
CA VAL A 596 -10.16 -12.86 21.40
C VAL A 596 -9.67 -11.62 20.65
N GLY A 597 -10.59 -10.91 20.00
CA GLY A 597 -10.28 -9.64 19.36
C GLY A 597 -10.23 -8.46 20.33
N THR A 598 -9.90 -7.30 19.78
CA THR A 598 -10.15 -5.99 20.40
C THR A 598 -11.59 -5.88 20.94
N GLN A 599 -12.56 -6.58 20.36
CA GLN A 599 -13.96 -6.59 20.81
C GLN A 599 -14.19 -7.19 22.22
N ARG A 600 -13.50 -8.27 22.61
CA ARG A 600 -13.68 -8.82 23.98
C ARG A 600 -13.05 -7.90 25.01
N VAL A 601 -11.88 -7.33 24.67
CA VAL A 601 -11.23 -6.34 25.53
C VAL A 601 -12.12 -5.11 25.68
N GLU A 602 -12.77 -4.66 24.59
CA GLU A 602 -13.78 -3.60 24.61
C GLU A 602 -14.98 -3.94 25.52
N GLN A 603 -15.52 -5.16 25.43
CA GLN A 603 -16.59 -5.64 26.31
C GLN A 603 -16.16 -5.69 27.78
N GLU A 604 -14.97 -6.22 28.05
CA GLU A 604 -14.39 -6.32 29.39
C GLU A 604 -14.14 -4.93 29.99
N LEU A 605 -13.68 -3.96 29.17
CA LEU A 605 -13.53 -2.56 29.56
C LEU A 605 -14.88 -1.90 29.84
N ALA A 606 -15.91 -2.16 29.02
CA ALA A 606 -17.25 -1.60 29.23
C ALA A 606 -17.89 -2.08 30.54
N VAL A 607 -17.63 -3.33 30.94
CA VAL A 607 -18.07 -3.88 32.23
C VAL A 607 -17.25 -3.32 33.39
N THR A 608 -15.92 -3.26 33.24
CA THR A 608 -15.01 -2.85 34.32
C THR A 608 -15.01 -1.33 34.56
N PHE A 609 -15.18 -0.55 33.51
CA PHE A 609 -15.17 0.93 33.53
C PHE A 609 -16.37 1.49 32.74
N PRO A 610 -17.60 1.43 33.28
CA PRO A 610 -18.82 1.82 32.56
C PRO A 610 -18.85 3.29 32.14
N SER A 611 -18.13 4.15 32.85
CA SER A 611 -18.00 5.59 32.56
C SER A 611 -16.90 5.93 31.55
N ALA A 612 -16.03 4.98 31.19
CA ALA A 612 -14.90 5.23 30.31
C ALA A 612 -15.31 5.26 28.83
N ARG A 613 -14.84 6.26 28.09
CA ARG A 613 -15.10 6.38 26.66
C ARG A 613 -14.01 5.62 25.89
N VAL A 614 -14.35 4.41 25.46
CA VAL A 614 -13.44 3.52 24.72
C VAL A 614 -13.57 3.77 23.22
N LEU A 615 -12.43 3.89 22.53
CA LEU A 615 -12.34 4.02 21.09
C LEU A 615 -11.60 2.81 20.51
N ARG A 616 -12.29 1.99 19.72
CA ARG A 616 -11.67 0.87 19.00
C ARG A 616 -11.13 1.30 17.64
N MET A 617 -9.89 0.92 17.34
CA MET A 617 -9.19 1.24 16.09
C MET A 617 -8.55 -0.01 15.47
N ASP A 618 -9.19 -0.50 14.41
CA ASP A 618 -8.79 -1.67 13.63
C ASP A 618 -9.24 -1.54 12.15
N LEU A 619 -8.96 -2.56 11.35
CA LEU A 619 -9.25 -2.55 9.90
C LEU A 619 -10.74 -2.33 9.60
N ASP A 620 -11.64 -2.90 10.41
CA ASP A 620 -13.08 -2.82 10.20
C ASP A 620 -13.61 -1.39 10.46
N THR A 621 -13.12 -0.75 11.52
CA THR A 621 -13.53 0.60 11.94
C THR A 621 -12.89 1.72 11.11
N THR A 622 -11.80 1.44 10.38
CA THR A 622 -11.03 2.44 9.60
C THR A 622 -11.22 2.35 8.07
N SER A 623 -12.15 1.51 7.61
CA SER A 623 -12.41 1.24 6.18
C SER A 623 -12.98 2.42 5.37
N ARG A 624 -13.65 3.39 6.01
CA ARG A 624 -14.26 4.57 5.36
C ARG A 624 -13.27 5.75 5.24
N LYS A 625 -13.36 6.52 4.15
CA LYS A 625 -12.51 7.72 3.92
C LYS A 625 -12.67 8.70 5.11
N GLY A 626 -11.54 9.10 5.72
CA GLY A 626 -11.50 10.05 6.84
C GLY A 626 -11.90 9.50 8.22
N ALA A 627 -12.23 8.21 8.34
CA ALA A 627 -12.58 7.59 9.63
C ALA A 627 -11.38 7.60 10.60
N HIS A 628 -10.20 7.22 10.11
CA HIS A 628 -8.95 7.21 10.85
C HIS A 628 -8.67 8.57 11.53
N ASP A 629 -8.68 9.65 10.76
CA ASP A 629 -8.36 10.99 11.27
C ASP A 629 -9.40 11.54 12.24
N ARG A 630 -10.66 11.08 12.11
CA ARG A 630 -11.73 11.44 13.04
C ARG A 630 -11.51 10.77 14.40
N LEU A 631 -11.16 9.48 14.40
CA LEU A 631 -10.88 8.71 15.61
C LEU A 631 -9.68 9.30 16.37
N LEU A 632 -8.60 9.59 15.66
CA LEU A 632 -7.39 10.17 16.26
C LEU A 632 -7.63 11.57 16.82
N ARG A 633 -8.43 12.41 16.13
CA ARG A 633 -8.81 13.72 16.66
C ARG A 633 -9.61 13.61 17.95
N LYS A 634 -10.60 12.71 18.01
CA LYS A 634 -11.40 12.46 19.21
C LYS A 634 -10.55 12.00 20.40
N PHE A 635 -9.59 11.11 20.17
CA PHE A 635 -8.71 10.67 21.24
C PHE A 635 -7.74 11.78 21.70
N GLY A 636 -7.18 12.51 20.74
CA GLY A 636 -6.27 13.63 21.00
C GLY A 636 -6.92 14.82 21.70
N SER A 637 -8.20 15.11 21.43
CA SER A 637 -8.96 16.20 22.06
C SER A 637 -9.40 15.91 23.50
N GLY A 638 -9.32 14.67 23.95
CA GLY A 638 -9.90 14.29 25.26
C GLY A 638 -11.32 13.74 25.19
N ASP A 639 -11.89 13.54 23.99
CA ASP A 639 -13.25 13.01 23.83
C ASP A 639 -13.34 11.48 24.04
N ALA A 640 -12.20 10.81 24.12
CA ALA A 640 -12.07 9.40 24.47
C ALA A 640 -10.93 9.18 25.48
N ASP A 641 -11.11 8.24 26.39
CA ASP A 641 -10.18 7.96 27.49
C ASP A 641 -9.22 6.82 27.14
N ILE A 642 -9.73 5.80 26.42
CA ILE A 642 -8.98 4.60 26.05
C ILE A 642 -8.98 4.43 24.53
N LEU A 643 -7.79 4.32 23.93
CA LEU A 643 -7.61 3.91 22.54
C LEU A 643 -7.18 2.45 22.49
N LEU A 644 -8.09 1.57 22.08
CA LEU A 644 -7.85 0.14 21.93
C LEU A 644 -7.63 -0.21 20.45
N GLY A 645 -6.50 -0.82 20.12
CA GLY A 645 -6.27 -1.23 18.75
C GLY A 645 -5.15 -2.23 18.55
N THR A 646 -4.89 -2.52 17.27
CA THR A 646 -3.78 -3.38 16.84
C THR A 646 -2.54 -2.54 16.53
N GLN A 647 -1.61 -3.03 15.72
CA GLN A 647 -0.37 -2.33 15.36
C GLN A 647 -0.53 -0.89 14.84
N MET A 648 -1.75 -0.50 14.41
CA MET A 648 -2.03 0.88 14.00
C MET A 648 -1.93 1.90 15.15
N VAL A 649 -2.23 1.52 16.40
CA VAL A 649 -2.12 2.44 17.55
C VAL A 649 -0.66 2.67 17.99
N ALA A 650 0.24 1.80 17.52
CA ALA A 650 1.66 1.85 17.84
C ALA A 650 2.45 2.88 17.01
N LYS A 651 1.93 3.33 15.86
CA LYS A 651 2.73 3.91 14.77
C LYS A 651 2.34 5.33 14.42
N GLY A 652 3.31 6.23 14.31
CA GLY A 652 3.13 7.56 13.70
C GLY A 652 2.17 8.53 14.40
N LEU A 653 1.86 8.31 15.68
CA LEU A 653 0.91 9.10 16.47
C LEU A 653 1.57 9.65 17.74
N ASP A 654 1.36 10.92 18.03
CA ASP A 654 1.85 11.57 19.25
C ASP A 654 0.68 12.19 20.02
N PHE A 655 0.52 11.79 21.29
CA PHE A 655 -0.56 12.23 22.17
C PHE A 655 0.04 12.65 23.52
N PRO A 656 0.20 13.96 23.77
CA PRO A 656 0.85 14.44 25.00
C PRO A 656 0.20 13.98 26.31
N ARG A 657 -1.12 13.69 26.28
CA ARG A 657 -1.90 13.24 27.44
C ARG A 657 -1.77 11.74 27.76
N VAL A 658 -1.06 10.95 26.94
CA VAL A 658 -0.96 9.50 27.13
C VAL A 658 0.15 9.16 28.12
N THR A 659 -0.24 8.56 29.24
CA THR A 659 0.66 8.19 30.34
C THR A 659 0.69 6.68 30.60
N LEU A 660 -0.28 5.92 30.10
CA LEU A 660 -0.32 4.47 30.23
C LEU A 660 -0.45 3.78 28.87
N VAL A 661 0.39 2.77 28.68
CA VAL A 661 0.31 1.85 27.55
C VAL A 661 0.21 0.41 28.06
N GLY A 662 -0.87 -0.29 27.72
CA GLY A 662 -1.08 -1.69 28.07
C GLY A 662 -0.96 -2.59 26.85
N VAL A 663 -0.09 -3.60 26.89
CA VAL A 663 -0.04 -4.67 25.89
C VAL A 663 -0.81 -5.86 26.42
N ILE A 664 -1.95 -6.15 25.78
CA ILE A 664 -2.91 -7.16 26.23
C ILE A 664 -2.35 -8.58 26.09
N SER A 665 -1.65 -8.85 24.99
CA SER A 665 -0.87 -10.08 24.79
C SER A 665 0.32 -9.78 23.89
N ALA A 666 1.52 -10.17 24.32
CA ALA A 666 2.73 -10.11 23.52
C ALA A 666 3.04 -11.43 22.77
N ASP A 667 2.31 -12.51 23.06
CA ASP A 667 2.68 -13.89 22.69
C ASP A 667 2.45 -14.20 21.21
N THR A 668 1.41 -13.64 20.61
CA THR A 668 0.89 -14.06 19.29
C THR A 668 1.95 -14.04 18.20
N GLN A 669 2.85 -13.06 18.23
CA GLN A 669 3.87 -12.88 17.21
C GLN A 669 5.13 -13.72 17.46
N LEU A 670 5.47 -13.98 18.72
CA LEU A 670 6.59 -14.84 19.13
C LEU A 670 6.34 -16.30 18.75
N LEU A 671 5.08 -16.74 18.76
CA LEU A 671 4.68 -18.11 18.42
C LEU A 671 4.60 -18.41 16.93
N LEU A 672 4.83 -17.41 16.06
CA LEU A 672 4.84 -17.64 14.62
C LEU A 672 6.12 -18.40 14.24
N PRO A 673 6.05 -19.45 13.39
CA PRO A 673 7.22 -20.18 12.91
C PRO A 673 7.95 -19.37 11.82
N ASP A 674 8.44 -18.19 12.20
CA ASP A 674 9.17 -17.24 11.37
C ASP A 674 10.41 -16.81 12.15
N PHE A 675 11.59 -16.91 11.53
CA PHE A 675 12.86 -16.55 12.17
C PHE A 675 12.94 -15.06 12.58
N ARG A 676 12.04 -14.20 12.08
CA ARG A 676 11.93 -12.79 12.45
C ARG A 676 10.89 -12.52 13.54
N ALA A 677 10.30 -13.55 14.14
CA ALA A 677 9.27 -13.41 15.17
C ALA A 677 9.75 -12.55 16.36
N SER A 678 10.96 -12.81 16.86
CA SER A 678 11.62 -12.08 17.95
C SER A 678 11.88 -10.62 17.57
N GLU A 679 12.56 -10.38 16.43
CA GLU A 679 12.82 -9.04 15.87
C GLU A 679 11.54 -8.20 15.78
N ARG A 680 10.49 -8.75 15.17
CA ARG A 680 9.27 -7.97 14.94
C ARG A 680 8.49 -7.74 16.24
N THR A 681 8.55 -8.67 17.19
CA THR A 681 7.96 -8.48 18.53
C THR A 681 8.69 -7.37 19.28
N PHE A 682 10.02 -7.39 19.24
CA PHE A 682 10.84 -6.34 19.84
C PHE A 682 10.51 -4.95 19.26
N HIS A 683 10.47 -4.82 17.93
CA HIS A 683 10.10 -3.57 17.26
C HIS A 683 8.74 -3.05 17.72
N LEU A 684 7.74 -3.93 17.76
CA LEU A 684 6.39 -3.58 18.18
C LEU A 684 6.35 -3.09 19.63
N LEU A 685 6.93 -3.86 20.56
CA LEU A 685 6.89 -3.55 21.99
C LEU A 685 7.66 -2.27 22.32
N THR A 686 8.86 -2.08 21.76
CA THR A 686 9.65 -0.85 21.97
C THR A 686 8.95 0.37 21.37
N GLN A 687 8.34 0.24 20.20
CA GLN A 687 7.61 1.35 19.58
C GLN A 687 6.37 1.76 20.39
N VAL A 688 5.65 0.77 20.92
CA VAL A 688 4.46 0.95 21.77
C VAL A 688 4.84 1.54 23.11
N ALA A 689 5.91 1.04 23.74
CA ALA A 689 6.46 1.60 24.96
C ALA A 689 6.83 3.08 24.77
N GLY A 690 7.41 3.42 23.61
CA GLY A 690 7.74 4.80 23.23
C GLY A 690 6.55 5.75 23.05
N ARG A 691 5.30 5.31 23.23
CA ARG A 691 4.10 6.18 23.19
C ARG A 691 3.72 6.75 24.55
N ALA A 692 4.13 6.13 25.65
CA ALA A 692 3.88 6.64 26.99
C ALA A 692 4.91 7.72 27.38
N GLY A 693 4.44 8.77 28.07
CA GLY A 693 5.32 9.74 28.72
C GLY A 693 6.15 10.57 27.75
N ARG A 694 5.50 11.14 26.72
CA ARG A 694 6.11 12.09 25.77
C ARG A 694 6.03 13.54 26.21
N SER A 695 5.26 13.80 27.27
CA SER A 695 5.18 15.09 27.96
C SER A 695 6.03 15.06 29.23
N THR A 696 5.95 16.11 30.04
CA THR A 696 6.58 16.15 31.38
C THR A 696 6.04 15.07 32.34
N LEU A 697 4.92 14.41 32.00
CA LEU A 697 4.31 13.35 32.80
C LEU A 697 5.04 12.02 32.60
N LYS A 698 5.32 11.32 33.70
CA LYS A 698 5.96 10.01 33.67
C LYS A 698 5.02 8.98 33.05
N GLY A 699 5.51 8.29 32.01
CA GLY A 699 4.79 7.19 31.37
C GLY A 699 5.03 5.84 32.04
N GLU A 700 4.03 4.97 31.98
CA GLU A 700 4.09 3.57 32.41
C GLU A 700 3.65 2.65 31.27
N VAL A 701 4.32 1.49 31.16
CA VAL A 701 4.02 0.46 30.17
C VAL A 701 3.86 -0.88 30.88
N ILE A 702 2.73 -1.54 30.68
CA ILE A 702 2.45 -2.86 31.26
C ILE A 702 2.28 -3.87 30.12
N ILE A 703 3.12 -4.89 30.10
CA ILE A 703 3.14 -5.93 29.06
C ILE A 703 2.68 -7.25 29.66
N GLN A 704 1.62 -7.83 29.11
CA GLN A 704 1.09 -9.11 29.55
C GLN A 704 1.54 -10.23 28.59
N THR A 705 2.06 -11.32 29.14
CA THR A 705 2.57 -12.47 28.37
C THR A 705 2.41 -13.77 29.16
N HIS A 706 2.28 -14.87 28.45
CA HIS A 706 2.34 -16.22 29.02
C HIS A 706 3.77 -16.79 29.02
N GLN A 707 4.73 -16.09 28.39
CA GLN A 707 6.13 -16.48 28.26
C GLN A 707 7.08 -15.39 28.80
N PRO A 708 6.97 -15.00 30.09
CA PRO A 708 7.76 -13.90 30.65
C PRO A 708 9.28 -14.14 30.60
N GLY A 709 9.73 -15.40 30.49
CA GLY A 709 11.14 -15.77 30.38
C GLY A 709 11.76 -15.61 28.99
N HIS A 710 11.00 -15.20 27.97
CA HIS A 710 11.54 -15.00 26.62
C HIS A 710 12.52 -13.81 26.59
N GLU A 711 13.67 -13.98 25.93
CA GLU A 711 14.79 -13.01 25.98
C GLU A 711 14.41 -11.60 25.52
N VAL A 712 13.55 -11.48 24.48
CA VAL A 712 13.01 -10.20 23.99
C VAL A 712 12.53 -9.29 25.13
N PHE A 713 11.88 -9.82 26.16
CA PHE A 713 11.37 -9.00 27.26
C PHE A 713 12.47 -8.37 28.11
N ARG A 714 13.61 -9.04 28.28
CA ARG A 714 14.78 -8.48 28.99
C ARG A 714 15.27 -7.21 28.31
N HIS A 715 15.38 -7.23 26.99
CA HIS A 715 15.86 -6.10 26.20
C HIS A 715 14.83 -4.96 26.13
N VAL A 716 13.53 -5.29 26.04
CA VAL A 716 12.45 -4.28 26.09
C VAL A 716 12.40 -3.58 27.44
N LEU A 717 12.56 -4.31 28.56
CA LEU A 717 12.60 -3.74 29.92
C LEU A 717 13.75 -2.77 30.10
N ALA A 718 14.93 -3.11 29.56
CA ALA A 718 16.14 -2.31 29.68
C ALA A 718 16.25 -1.19 28.61
N HIS A 719 15.32 -1.14 27.64
CA HIS A 719 15.42 -0.30 26.44
C HIS A 719 16.73 -0.53 25.65
N ASP A 720 17.28 -1.75 25.72
CA ASP A 720 18.60 -2.08 25.18
C ASP A 720 18.50 -2.66 23.76
N VAL A 721 18.40 -1.75 22.79
CA VAL A 721 18.36 -2.09 21.36
C VAL A 721 19.69 -2.71 20.89
N LYS A 722 20.82 -2.26 21.44
CA LYS A 722 22.14 -2.66 20.97
C LYS A 722 22.43 -4.12 21.29
N SER A 723 22.18 -4.53 22.53
CA SER A 723 22.37 -5.92 22.96
C SER A 723 21.40 -6.86 22.27
N PHE A 724 20.13 -6.44 22.08
CA PHE A 724 19.16 -7.21 21.31
C PHE A 724 19.64 -7.50 19.88
N LEU A 725 20.08 -6.46 19.15
CA LEU A 725 20.54 -6.61 17.77
C LEU A 725 21.82 -7.43 17.67
N ALA A 726 22.73 -7.32 18.65
CA ALA A 726 23.94 -8.14 18.69
C ALA A 726 23.59 -9.64 18.86
N GLY A 727 22.70 -9.97 19.79
CA GLY A 727 22.23 -11.35 19.99
C GLY A 727 21.50 -11.93 18.77
N GLU A 728 20.62 -11.14 18.13
CA GLU A 728 19.96 -11.56 16.88
C GLU A 728 20.97 -11.82 15.75
N LEU A 729 22.02 -10.99 15.62
CA LEU A 729 23.04 -11.19 14.60
C LEU A 729 23.83 -12.50 14.82
N GLU A 730 24.17 -12.81 16.06
CA GLU A 730 24.87 -14.05 16.43
C GLU A 730 23.98 -15.27 16.14
N TYR A 731 22.75 -15.28 16.65
CA TYR A 731 21.79 -16.37 16.43
C TYR A 731 21.53 -16.63 14.94
N ARG A 732 21.36 -15.56 14.14
CA ARG A 732 21.13 -15.71 12.69
C ARG A 732 22.38 -16.15 11.94
N LYS A 733 23.57 -15.81 12.42
CA LYS A 733 24.81 -16.31 11.84
C LYS A 733 24.98 -17.80 12.11
N GLU A 734 24.68 -18.27 13.32
CA GLU A 734 24.77 -19.69 13.68
C GLU A 734 23.79 -20.57 12.90
N LEU A 735 22.60 -20.04 12.60
CA LEU A 735 21.53 -20.77 11.90
C LEU A 735 21.42 -20.46 10.40
N ASP A 736 22.40 -19.76 9.83
CA ASP A 736 22.44 -19.41 8.40
C ASP A 736 21.19 -18.63 7.92
N TYR A 737 20.75 -17.63 8.69
CA TYR A 737 19.65 -16.72 8.32
C TYR A 737 20.14 -15.30 7.95
N PRO A 738 19.34 -14.53 7.19
CA PRO A 738 19.67 -13.14 6.86
C PRO A 738 19.87 -12.27 8.11
N PRO A 739 20.92 -11.44 8.19
CA PRO A 739 21.74 -10.96 7.06
C PRO A 739 22.99 -11.80 6.72
N ALA A 740 23.31 -12.85 7.48
CA ALA A 740 24.50 -13.67 7.26
C ALA A 740 24.44 -14.45 5.93
N THR A 741 23.24 -14.87 5.54
CA THR A 741 22.93 -15.50 4.24
C THR A 741 21.94 -14.64 3.44
N ARG A 742 21.69 -15.01 2.18
CA ARG A 742 20.52 -14.52 1.44
C ARG A 742 19.46 -15.60 1.41
N LEU A 743 18.20 -15.20 1.42
CA LEU A 743 17.08 -16.12 1.45
C LEU A 743 16.24 -15.94 0.18
N VAL A 744 15.83 -17.05 -0.43
CA VAL A 744 14.87 -17.04 -1.54
C VAL A 744 13.77 -18.04 -1.23
N LEU A 745 12.52 -17.62 -1.40
CA LEU A 745 11.36 -18.49 -1.32
C LEU A 745 10.79 -18.71 -2.72
N VAL A 746 10.76 -19.97 -3.16
CA VAL A 746 10.07 -20.36 -4.39
C VAL A 746 8.76 -21.00 -3.99
N GLU A 747 7.64 -20.47 -4.49
CA GLU A 747 6.31 -21.02 -4.22
C GLU A 747 5.64 -21.44 -5.53
N VAL A 748 5.08 -22.65 -5.54
CA VAL A 748 4.30 -23.22 -6.63
C VAL A 748 2.85 -23.38 -6.18
N ARG A 749 1.93 -22.84 -6.99
CA ARG A 749 0.49 -22.91 -6.77
C ARG A 749 -0.19 -23.68 -7.90
N SER A 750 -1.07 -24.63 -7.58
CA SER A 750 -1.92 -25.31 -8.57
C SER A 750 -3.28 -25.69 -8.00
N LEU A 751 -4.30 -25.85 -8.86
CA LEU A 751 -5.59 -26.44 -8.45
C LEU A 751 -5.45 -27.91 -8.04
N GLU A 752 -4.44 -28.60 -8.57
CA GLU A 752 -4.14 -30.00 -8.27
C GLU A 752 -2.87 -30.12 -7.43
N GLU A 753 -2.99 -30.69 -6.23
CA GLU A 753 -1.86 -30.87 -5.32
C GLU A 753 -0.72 -31.71 -5.92
N PRO A 754 -0.97 -32.86 -6.58
CA PRO A 754 0.11 -33.65 -7.17
C PRO A 754 0.87 -32.89 -8.25
N LEU A 755 0.20 -31.98 -8.96
CA LEU A 755 0.84 -31.14 -9.98
C LEU A 755 1.72 -30.06 -9.33
N ALA A 756 1.25 -29.39 -8.28
CA ALA A 756 2.06 -28.42 -7.53
C ALA A 756 3.32 -29.07 -6.96
N ARG A 757 3.17 -30.25 -6.32
CA ARG A 757 4.26 -31.05 -5.75
C ARG A 757 5.29 -31.45 -6.81
N ARG A 758 4.88 -32.11 -7.90
CA ARG A 758 5.81 -32.53 -8.96
C ARG A 758 6.58 -31.36 -9.57
N MET A 759 5.93 -30.20 -9.71
CA MET A 759 6.56 -29.01 -10.28
C MET A 759 7.62 -28.42 -9.34
N ILE A 760 7.37 -28.35 -8.04
CA ILE A 760 8.38 -27.87 -7.08
C ILE A 760 9.53 -28.87 -6.91
N GLU A 761 9.26 -30.18 -6.96
CA GLU A 761 10.29 -31.23 -6.95
C GLU A 761 11.22 -31.09 -8.16
N ARG A 762 10.65 -30.93 -9.37
CA ARG A 762 11.44 -30.67 -10.59
C ARG A 762 12.26 -29.38 -10.47
N PHE A 763 11.70 -28.35 -9.85
CA PHE A 763 12.40 -27.08 -9.62
C PHE A 763 13.58 -27.29 -8.66
N ALA A 764 13.38 -28.02 -7.56
CA ALA A 764 14.44 -28.35 -6.61
C ALA A 764 15.55 -29.19 -7.25
N ASP A 765 15.21 -30.18 -8.08
CA ASP A 765 16.17 -31.02 -8.79
C ASP A 765 17.06 -30.22 -9.75
N ALA A 766 16.49 -29.26 -10.49
CA ALA A 766 17.25 -28.36 -11.35
C ALA A 766 18.22 -27.44 -10.58
N LEU A 767 17.92 -27.17 -9.31
CA LEU A 767 18.74 -26.33 -8.43
C LEU A 767 19.71 -27.12 -7.54
N ARG A 768 19.65 -28.46 -7.52
CA ARG A 768 20.62 -29.30 -6.77
C ARG A 768 22.09 -28.98 -7.08
N PRO A 769 22.50 -28.64 -8.32
CA PRO A 769 23.88 -28.25 -8.59
C PRO A 769 24.37 -27.02 -7.81
N LEU A 770 23.48 -26.25 -7.18
CA LEU A 770 23.83 -25.10 -6.33
C LEU A 770 24.27 -25.50 -4.92
N ALA A 771 24.18 -26.78 -4.53
CA ALA A 771 24.56 -27.28 -3.22
C ALA A 771 25.92 -26.78 -2.66
N PRO A 772 26.98 -26.55 -3.48
CA PRO A 772 28.25 -26.01 -2.97
C PRO A 772 28.16 -24.61 -2.34
N PHE A 773 27.12 -23.83 -2.66
CA PHE A 773 26.96 -22.46 -2.16
C PHE A 773 25.54 -22.09 -1.74
N ALA A 774 24.58 -23.01 -1.85
CA ALA A 774 23.20 -22.80 -1.41
C ALA A 774 22.62 -24.07 -0.76
N GLN A 775 21.93 -23.90 0.37
CA GLN A 775 21.16 -24.95 1.03
C GLN A 775 19.69 -24.87 0.61
N LEU A 776 19.14 -26.01 0.16
CA LEU A 776 17.74 -26.16 -0.23
C LEU A 776 16.97 -26.83 0.91
N LEU A 777 15.90 -26.19 1.38
CA LEU A 777 15.01 -26.68 2.43
C LEU A 777 13.61 -26.91 1.85
N GLY A 778 13.11 -28.14 1.97
CA GLY A 778 11.94 -28.61 1.24
C GLY A 778 12.33 -29.42 -0.01
N PRO A 779 11.42 -29.62 -0.98
CA PRO A 779 10.07 -29.05 -1.07
C PRO A 779 9.13 -29.49 0.06
N ALA A 780 8.25 -28.59 0.50
CA ALA A 780 7.25 -28.87 1.53
C ALA A 780 5.93 -28.14 1.21
N PRO A 781 4.77 -28.61 1.74
CA PRO A 781 3.56 -27.79 1.72
C PRO A 781 3.81 -26.49 2.47
N ALA A 782 3.29 -25.38 1.96
CA ALA A 782 3.35 -24.10 2.68
C ALA A 782 2.55 -24.20 3.99
N VAL A 783 2.89 -23.39 5.00
CA VAL A 783 2.19 -23.38 6.31
C VAL A 783 0.68 -23.24 6.15
N ILE A 784 0.25 -22.44 5.19
CA ILE A 784 -1.12 -22.49 4.67
C ILE A 784 -1.09 -23.26 3.34
N ALA A 785 -1.40 -24.55 3.43
CA ALA A 785 -1.29 -25.49 2.32
C ALA A 785 -2.22 -25.18 1.15
N ARG A 786 -3.32 -24.44 1.36
CA ARG A 786 -4.30 -24.12 0.31
C ARG A 786 -4.85 -22.70 0.42
N ILE A 787 -4.95 -21.98 -0.70
CA ILE A 787 -5.60 -20.66 -0.77
C ILE A 787 -6.38 -20.55 -2.08
N ASN A 788 -7.64 -20.12 -2.02
CA ASN A 788 -8.50 -19.93 -3.20
C ASN A 788 -8.53 -21.17 -4.10
N ARG A 789 -8.67 -22.36 -3.48
CA ARG A 789 -8.63 -23.70 -4.08
C ARG A 789 -7.27 -24.15 -4.61
N MET A 790 -6.26 -23.27 -4.61
CA MET A 790 -4.92 -23.58 -5.07
C MET A 790 -4.07 -24.16 -3.94
N TYR A 791 -3.56 -25.37 -4.11
CA TYR A 791 -2.55 -25.97 -3.26
C TYR A 791 -1.22 -25.23 -3.43
N ARG A 792 -0.53 -25.01 -2.32
CA ARG A 792 0.72 -24.24 -2.23
C ARG A 792 1.83 -25.13 -1.70
N TRP A 793 2.88 -25.26 -2.49
CA TRP A 793 4.13 -25.91 -2.10
C TRP A 793 5.26 -24.91 -2.24
N HIS A 794 6.24 -25.00 -1.34
CA HIS A 794 7.37 -24.09 -1.36
C HIS A 794 8.73 -24.80 -1.21
N LEU A 795 9.77 -24.08 -1.61
CA LEU A 795 11.17 -24.41 -1.44
C LEU A 795 11.86 -23.16 -0.88
N VAL A 796 12.55 -23.31 0.23
CA VAL A 796 13.35 -22.24 0.83
C VAL A 796 14.82 -22.47 0.48
N ILE A 797 15.49 -21.44 -0.03
CA ILE A 797 16.88 -21.51 -0.46
C ILE A 797 17.70 -20.52 0.37
N LYS A 798 18.67 -21.03 1.13
CA LYS A 798 19.65 -20.22 1.87
C LYS A 798 20.94 -20.16 1.06
N ASN A 799 21.33 -18.97 0.62
CA ASN A 799 22.50 -18.73 -0.21
C ASN A 799 23.66 -18.18 0.63
N SER A 800 24.83 -18.80 0.52
CA SER A 800 26.03 -18.35 1.22
C SER A 800 26.53 -17.03 0.65
N ARG A 801 26.75 -16.04 1.52
CA ARG A 801 27.36 -14.76 1.13
C ARG A 801 28.87 -14.85 0.91
N THR A 802 29.55 -15.89 1.41
CA THR A 802 30.97 -16.09 1.16
C THR A 802 31.22 -16.65 -0.23
N ALA A 803 30.37 -17.57 -0.68
CA ALA A 803 30.50 -18.21 -1.99
C ALA A 803 29.75 -17.49 -3.13
N ASP A 804 28.68 -16.75 -2.82
CA ASP A 804 27.93 -15.93 -3.78
C ASP A 804 27.44 -14.61 -3.13
N ALA A 805 28.38 -13.68 -2.90
CA ALA A 805 28.15 -12.44 -2.15
C ALA A 805 27.00 -11.57 -2.68
N SER A 806 26.87 -11.46 -4.02
CA SER A 806 25.80 -10.68 -4.65
C SER A 806 24.51 -11.48 -4.84
N GLY A 807 24.53 -12.80 -4.68
CA GLY A 807 23.40 -13.69 -5.02
C GLY A 807 23.19 -13.85 -6.53
N ALA A 808 24.13 -13.39 -7.36
CA ALA A 808 23.95 -13.35 -8.80
C ALA A 808 23.94 -14.75 -9.42
N ARG A 809 24.78 -15.67 -8.91
CA ARG A 809 24.81 -17.05 -9.40
C ARG A 809 23.49 -17.76 -9.10
N LEU A 810 22.96 -17.58 -7.88
CA LEU A 810 21.65 -18.10 -7.52
C LEU A 810 20.54 -17.50 -8.41
N ARG A 811 20.49 -16.17 -8.58
CA ARG A 811 19.47 -15.53 -9.43
C ARG A 811 19.54 -16.00 -10.87
N GLN A 812 20.73 -16.16 -11.43
CA GLN A 812 20.92 -16.68 -12.78
C GLN A 812 20.40 -18.11 -12.91
N ALA A 813 20.69 -18.98 -11.95
CA ALA A 813 20.20 -20.36 -11.93
C ALA A 813 18.66 -20.42 -11.79
N LEU A 814 18.07 -19.59 -10.93
CA LEU A 814 16.62 -19.46 -10.77
C LEU A 814 15.95 -18.99 -12.06
N GLY A 815 16.48 -17.93 -12.69
CA GLY A 815 15.96 -17.42 -13.97
C GLY A 815 16.08 -18.43 -15.11
N ASN A 816 17.20 -19.17 -15.19
CA ASN A 816 17.36 -20.26 -16.16
C ASN A 816 16.37 -21.41 -15.90
N THR A 817 16.13 -21.75 -14.64
CA THR A 817 15.18 -22.80 -14.26
C THR A 817 13.75 -22.39 -14.61
N LEU A 818 13.35 -21.14 -14.36
CA LEU A 818 12.05 -20.61 -14.79
C LEU A 818 11.85 -20.68 -16.31
N ARG A 819 12.90 -20.42 -17.10
CA ARG A 819 12.86 -20.49 -18.56
C ARG A 819 12.79 -21.91 -19.10
N THR A 820 13.52 -22.84 -18.49
CA THR A 820 13.65 -24.23 -18.97
C THR A 820 12.55 -25.16 -18.43
N ALA A 821 12.07 -24.93 -17.21
CA ALA A 821 10.97 -25.63 -16.57
C ALA A 821 9.66 -24.83 -16.64
N ALA A 822 9.33 -24.30 -17.83
CA ALA A 822 8.13 -23.49 -18.03
C ALA A 822 6.88 -24.23 -17.50
N PRO A 823 6.15 -23.66 -16.53
CA PRO A 823 5.00 -24.32 -15.94
C PRO A 823 3.84 -24.44 -16.95
N PRO A 824 3.00 -25.49 -16.86
CA PRO A 824 1.70 -25.49 -17.51
C PRO A 824 0.89 -24.26 -17.11
N ALA A 825 -0.01 -23.78 -17.98
CA ALA A 825 -0.84 -22.60 -17.69
C ALA A 825 -1.68 -22.69 -16.40
N SER A 826 -1.94 -23.91 -15.91
CA SER A 826 -2.65 -24.20 -14.65
C SER A 826 -1.79 -24.07 -13.39
N VAL A 827 -0.47 -23.88 -13.53
CA VAL A 827 0.50 -23.78 -12.44
C VAL A 827 1.06 -22.36 -12.39
N LYS A 828 1.10 -21.77 -11.20
CA LYS A 828 1.72 -20.47 -10.98
C LYS A 828 2.96 -20.65 -10.11
N ILE A 829 4.12 -20.27 -10.64
CA ILE A 829 5.37 -20.23 -9.89
C ILE A 829 5.64 -18.78 -9.52
N ALA A 830 6.04 -18.55 -8.28
CA ALA A 830 6.39 -17.22 -7.81
C ALA A 830 7.67 -17.29 -6.98
N ILE A 831 8.66 -16.47 -7.34
CA ILE A 831 9.91 -16.34 -6.60
C ILE A 831 9.82 -15.08 -5.74
N ASP A 832 10.22 -15.20 -4.48
CA ASP A 832 10.38 -14.08 -3.56
C ASP A 832 11.85 -14.01 -3.12
N ILE A 833 12.57 -13.03 -3.68
CA ILE A 833 13.96 -12.74 -3.34
C ILE A 833 13.99 -11.89 -2.07
N ASP A 834 14.81 -12.30 -1.10
CA ASP A 834 14.91 -11.66 0.22
C ASP A 834 13.51 -11.53 0.89
N PRO A 835 12.81 -12.66 1.14
CA PRO A 835 11.50 -12.64 1.76
C PRO A 835 11.61 -12.15 3.21
N VAL A 836 10.71 -11.25 3.60
CA VAL A 836 10.61 -10.79 5.01
C VAL A 836 9.80 -11.76 5.87
N GLY A 837 9.18 -12.78 5.31
CA GLY A 837 8.49 -13.85 6.05
C GLY A 837 8.40 -15.10 5.19
N ILE A 838 8.34 -16.27 5.84
CA ILE A 838 8.32 -17.59 5.18
C ILE A 838 6.94 -18.28 5.23
N LEU A 839 5.93 -17.56 5.70
CA LEU A 839 4.55 -18.02 5.95
C LEU A 839 3.59 -17.74 4.77
#